data_AF-A0A258E2K5-F1
#
_entry.id   AF-A0A258E2K5-F1
#
_cell.length_a   1.000
_cell.length_b   1.000
_cell.length_c   1.000
_cell.angle_alpha   90.00
_cell.angle_beta   90.00
_cell.angle_gamma   90.00
#
_symmetry.space_group_name_H-M   'P 1'
#
loop_
_entity.id
_entity.type
_entity.pdbx_description
1 polymer ?
#
loop_
_entity_poly.entity_id
_entity_poly.type
_entity_poly.pdbx_seq_one_letter_code
_entity_poly.pdbx_strand_id
1 'polypeptide(L)'
;MMNNSTRLERTILASFRATLLASVALGALSVQASAQTPSVASPYASLTFTAEGGKDGTDADFWSNDCNPTGGNGGDTGEYVVGAWPYSGSAGSTYNGTYGYFYSVGGEGGNGGSAGSCAVNGHSGGKGGIGGDISPALQNSDYLFPNAPSAAYYFTTSGIVAYSKGGKGGNGGDSSENGGNGGPGGPGGNVLVQNAQPISATGSGAYGIWLQSIGGQGGNGGNEDSSLSSGDGGDAGTGGTGGKVQLLNYASVSSATTTAIFAQSIGGNGGSGGSTSGWFGGVSGGGGYGGNSSGVNVTTEGANGTAHTETITTWAAGAHGVFAQSVGGGGGDAGVAAGLVALGGSGGPAGNAGQVLVINYDDISVTGLAVSVGGTGGGGGTSGQVLVVNEGNICTGSCNGSAAPATTAGGAYAILAQSLGGGGGNGGFGLSGSASAVAGASLALGGSGGGGGSAEAVVVDNVGSLSTAEINSAAILAQSIGGGGGNAGGAVAFDITVAGAATSISHGGSGGSGGNGGAVGTNCNTYTGHAYTNNACSSLTFADPTIGGPYPNATITTLSSSSPGILLQSIGGGGGNGGYAVSLSASAFGEFNMALGASNGGSGGTGGWGSTIYAGTNGVQIRTYGDDSAGIMGQSVGGGGGAAGAAITGSLSSGGTIALAVGGSGGTGGGGAYVVADNPGGVITTYGQRAHGLVAQSIGGGGGAGGQSIAATAGGEDYSVSLAIGGSGVSGGTGAPVLVYNENSSVNAAYGSANITTYGYGASALIAQSIGGGGGVGGYSVATDVSLTSGAAVSIGGTGGNGGSGSTINVYNYGQLATYGGGAPVLLAQSVGGGGGAGGFAIAGNISESNGASLAIGGGGGAGSIGNSVGVLSYGNIISVAGAAGNAPGLVAQALGGSGGNGGFAVSGSMASGSLSLALGGGGGAGGTSGLAYTDTLGSVTTSGALSAGIVDQSIGGAGGNGGVALAGGLSNGTAASVSIGAGGGAGGDSYGISVNAAAVSTAGNQSPGVLAQAIGGAGGNGGWDVAAQVGDDAALSLSVGGNGGAGGRVTGASSVAVSGPVSTDGLLSPGVVVQSIGGNGGNGGFSAGATLAMQSAASFAIGGGGGSGGASNDVSVTLGGVISTAQDQSIGVLSQSIGGSGGSGG
;
A
#
# COMPACT_ATOMS: atom_id res chain seq x y z
N MET A 1 12.48 -0.29 40.43
CA MET A 1 11.03 -0.19 40.18
C MET A 1 10.71 -0.46 38.70
N MET A 2 11.24 -1.56 38.17
CA MET A 2 11.06 -2.02 36.77
C MET A 2 10.31 -3.36 36.83
N ASN A 3 8.98 -3.36 36.73
CA ASN A 3 8.12 -4.52 36.39
C ASN A 3 6.68 -4.31 36.90
N ASN A 4 5.91 -3.40 36.28
CA ASN A 4 4.44 -3.46 36.34
C ASN A 4 3.71 -2.71 35.22
N SER A 5 4.38 -1.83 34.46
CA SER A 5 3.78 -1.13 33.31
C SER A 5 3.71 -1.95 32.00
N THR A 6 4.42 -3.07 31.91
CA THR A 6 4.64 -3.80 30.63
C THR A 6 3.55 -4.83 30.30
N ARG A 7 2.57 -5.06 31.19
CA ARG A 7 1.51 -6.05 30.98
C ARG A 7 0.28 -5.48 30.26
N LEU A 8 -0.03 -4.19 30.45
CA LEU A 8 -1.08 -3.49 29.73
C LEU A 8 -0.62 -3.14 28.30
N GLU A 9 0.65 -2.75 28.14
CA GLU A 9 1.27 -2.54 26.83
C GLU A 9 1.30 -3.82 25.99
N ARG A 10 1.62 -4.99 26.57
CA ARG A 10 1.72 -6.26 25.80
C ARG A 10 0.37 -6.79 25.30
N THR A 11 -0.72 -6.56 26.01
CA THR A 11 -2.07 -6.98 25.55
C THR A 11 -2.62 -6.03 24.50
N ILE A 12 -2.35 -4.72 24.64
CA ILE A 12 -2.66 -3.73 23.62
C ILE A 12 -1.82 -3.99 22.36
N LEU A 13 -0.50 -4.24 22.48
CA LEU A 13 0.37 -4.57 21.33
C LEU A 13 0.08 -5.93 20.69
N ALA A 14 -0.44 -6.93 21.42
CA ALA A 14 -0.76 -8.25 20.88
C ALA A 14 -2.04 -8.22 20.03
N SER A 15 -3.08 -7.50 20.48
CA SER A 15 -4.26 -7.21 19.65
C SER A 15 -3.91 -6.26 18.50
N PHE A 16 -3.02 -5.27 18.73
CA PHE A 16 -2.47 -4.40 17.68
C PHE A 16 -1.69 -5.19 16.63
N ARG A 17 -0.90 -6.20 17.02
CA ARG A 17 -0.17 -7.08 16.09
C ARG A 17 -1.11 -8.00 15.31
N ALA A 18 -2.20 -8.52 15.88
CA ALA A 18 -3.11 -9.38 15.14
C ALA A 18 -3.87 -8.62 14.05
N THR A 19 -4.37 -7.42 14.35
CA THR A 19 -5.06 -6.56 13.38
C THR A 19 -4.09 -5.90 12.39
N LEU A 20 -2.92 -5.44 12.85
CA LEU A 20 -1.88 -4.88 11.97
C LEU A 20 -1.20 -5.96 11.12
N LEU A 21 -0.94 -7.18 11.62
CA LEU A 21 -0.48 -8.28 10.76
C LEU A 21 -1.56 -8.74 9.79
N ALA A 22 -2.87 -8.65 10.09
CA ALA A 22 -3.89 -8.93 9.10
C ALA A 22 -3.96 -7.84 8.00
N SER A 23 -3.89 -6.56 8.38
CA SER A 23 -3.90 -5.42 7.43
C SER A 23 -2.60 -5.28 6.65
N VAL A 24 -1.44 -5.57 7.26
CA VAL A 24 -0.12 -5.53 6.63
C VAL A 24 0.18 -6.85 5.91
N ALA A 25 -0.35 -8.01 6.31
CA ALA A 25 -0.22 -9.23 5.51
C ALA A 25 -1.10 -9.21 4.26
N LEU A 26 -2.17 -8.42 4.20
CA LEU A 26 -2.83 -8.13 2.91
C LEU A 26 -2.02 -7.15 2.03
N GLY A 27 -1.20 -6.27 2.61
CA GLY A 27 -0.27 -5.40 1.86
C GLY A 27 1.11 -6.03 1.56
N ALA A 28 1.51 -7.05 2.32
CA ALA A 28 2.76 -7.81 2.19
C ALA A 28 2.56 -9.19 1.57
N LEU A 29 1.31 -9.60 1.30
CA LEU A 29 1.01 -10.29 0.06
C LEU A 29 1.32 -9.27 -1.06
N SER A 30 2.60 -9.13 -1.37
CA SER A 30 2.95 -9.31 -2.77
C SER A 30 2.22 -10.58 -3.16
N VAL A 31 1.05 -10.44 -3.79
CA VAL A 31 0.72 -11.33 -4.90
C VAL A 31 2.05 -11.42 -5.61
N GLN A 32 2.72 -12.57 -5.51
CA GLN A 32 3.90 -12.81 -6.28
C GLN A 32 3.53 -12.26 -7.64
N ALA A 33 4.19 -11.19 -8.07
CA ALA A 33 4.28 -10.83 -9.48
C ALA A 33 5.12 -11.92 -10.18
N SER A 34 4.93 -13.19 -9.82
CA SER A 34 4.85 -14.24 -10.79
C SER A 34 3.72 -13.82 -11.70
N ALA A 35 4.07 -13.62 -12.96
CA ALA A 35 3.16 -13.54 -14.09
C ALA A 35 2.26 -14.79 -14.10
N GLN A 36 1.30 -14.87 -13.19
CA GLN A 36 0.03 -15.46 -13.50
C GLN A 36 -0.82 -14.30 -13.99
N THR A 37 -0.65 -13.97 -15.28
CA THR A 37 -1.87 -14.04 -16.08
C THR A 37 -2.56 -15.32 -15.63
N PRO A 38 -3.81 -15.31 -15.16
CA PRO A 38 -4.58 -16.51 -15.37
C PRO A 38 -4.38 -16.73 -16.88
N SER A 39 -3.60 -17.74 -17.24
CA SER A 39 -3.77 -18.32 -18.54
C SER A 39 -5.23 -18.69 -18.48
N VAL A 40 -6.08 -17.85 -19.08
CA VAL A 40 -7.42 -18.26 -19.43
C VAL A 40 -7.11 -19.31 -20.48
N ALA A 41 -6.81 -20.52 -20.01
CA ALA A 41 -7.14 -21.72 -20.72
C ALA A 41 -8.60 -21.49 -21.02
N SER A 42 -8.86 -21.06 -22.26
CA SER A 42 -10.18 -21.09 -22.84
C SER A 42 -10.71 -22.47 -22.44
N PRO A 43 -11.79 -22.59 -21.64
CA PRO A 43 -12.36 -23.88 -21.32
C PRO A 43 -12.89 -24.59 -22.58
N TYR A 44 -12.66 -24.02 -23.77
CA TYR A 44 -13.00 -24.53 -25.08
C TYR A 44 -11.74 -24.85 -25.90
N ALA A 45 -10.95 -25.83 -25.45
CA ALA A 45 -10.03 -26.56 -26.34
C ALA A 45 -10.78 -27.46 -27.35
N SER A 46 -12.11 -27.56 -27.24
CA SER A 46 -12.96 -28.41 -28.09
C SER A 46 -13.97 -27.66 -28.97
N LEU A 47 -14.03 -26.32 -28.94
CA LEU A 47 -14.67 -25.56 -30.03
C LEU A 47 -13.60 -25.21 -31.06
N THR A 48 -13.53 -25.97 -32.14
CA THR A 48 -12.76 -25.58 -33.31
C THR A 48 -13.50 -24.44 -34.01
N PHE A 49 -12.99 -23.22 -33.88
CA PHE A 49 -13.53 -22.04 -34.57
C PHE A 49 -13.24 -22.16 -36.06
N THR A 50 -14.22 -22.59 -36.86
CA THR A 50 -14.15 -22.55 -38.33
C THR A 50 -14.98 -21.39 -38.84
N ALA A 51 -14.49 -20.16 -38.67
CA ALA A 51 -14.83 -19.05 -39.56
C ALA A 51 -13.54 -18.46 -40.10
N GLU A 52 -13.62 -17.91 -41.30
CA GLU A 52 -12.59 -17.05 -41.86
C GLU A 52 -12.54 -15.79 -40.96
N GLY A 53 -11.60 -15.75 -40.01
CA GLY A 53 -11.27 -14.51 -39.32
C GLY A 53 -10.83 -13.45 -40.33
N GLY A 54 -10.66 -12.19 -39.88
CA GLY A 54 -9.99 -11.19 -40.72
C GLY A 54 -8.69 -11.78 -41.26
N LYS A 55 -8.38 -11.56 -42.54
CA LYS A 55 -7.13 -12.10 -43.13
C LYS A 55 -5.94 -11.50 -42.41
N ASP A 56 -4.98 -12.35 -42.09
CA ASP A 56 -3.71 -11.92 -41.52
C ASP A 56 -2.97 -11.04 -42.54
N GLY A 57 -2.29 -10.02 -42.03
CA GLY A 57 -1.36 -9.22 -42.80
C GLY A 57 -0.20 -10.08 -43.30
N THR A 58 0.30 -9.79 -44.49
CA THR A 58 1.45 -10.50 -45.03
C THR A 58 2.73 -10.05 -44.32
N ASP A 59 3.53 -11.02 -43.85
CA ASP A 59 4.91 -10.80 -43.41
C ASP A 59 5.75 -10.24 -44.56
N ALA A 60 6.77 -9.47 -44.22
CA ALA A 60 7.83 -9.13 -45.17
C ALA A 60 8.67 -10.37 -45.52
N ASP A 61 9.20 -10.44 -46.74
CA ASP A 61 10.01 -11.57 -47.20
C ASP A 61 11.26 -11.79 -46.33
N PHE A 62 11.47 -13.03 -45.86
CA PHE A 62 12.61 -13.41 -45.02
C PHE A 62 13.77 -14.01 -45.84
N TRP A 63 14.99 -13.57 -45.48
CA TRP A 63 16.29 -14.11 -45.87
C TRP A 63 16.69 -14.05 -47.35
N SER A 64 17.26 -12.91 -47.75
CA SER A 64 18.42 -12.90 -48.64
C SER A 64 19.21 -11.59 -48.44
N ASN A 65 20.32 -11.39 -49.16
CA ASN A 65 21.16 -10.17 -49.14
C ASN A 65 20.42 -8.90 -49.66
N ASP A 66 19.10 -8.85 -49.50
CA ASP A 66 18.24 -7.79 -49.99
C ASP A 66 18.23 -6.66 -48.96
N CYS A 67 18.89 -5.55 -49.29
CA CYS A 67 19.03 -4.41 -48.39
C CYS A 67 17.83 -3.44 -48.46
N ASN A 68 16.65 -3.93 -48.88
CA ASN A 68 15.41 -3.15 -48.93
C ASN A 68 14.17 -3.99 -48.54
N PRO A 69 14.14 -4.60 -47.33
CA PRO A 69 12.96 -5.30 -46.83
C PRO A 69 11.78 -4.34 -46.66
N THR A 70 10.54 -4.84 -46.73
CA THR A 70 9.33 -4.02 -46.50
C THR A 70 8.85 -4.10 -45.06
N GLY A 71 7.96 -3.20 -44.67
CA GLY A 71 7.18 -3.35 -43.44
C GLY A 71 6.12 -4.45 -43.57
N GLY A 72 5.64 -4.95 -42.43
CA GLY A 72 4.52 -5.89 -42.40
C GLY A 72 3.20 -5.19 -42.71
N ASN A 73 2.30 -5.87 -43.42
CA ASN A 73 0.96 -5.33 -43.72
C ASN A 73 0.01 -5.52 -42.53
N GLY A 74 -1.04 -4.70 -42.44
CA GLY A 74 -2.06 -4.83 -41.39
C GLY A 74 -3.02 -6.01 -41.65
N GLY A 75 -3.60 -6.54 -40.57
CA GLY A 75 -4.68 -7.53 -40.64
C GLY A 75 -6.05 -6.90 -40.89
N ASP A 76 -6.96 -7.66 -41.51
CA ASP A 76 -8.32 -7.20 -41.82
C ASP A 76 -9.26 -7.26 -40.61
N THR A 77 -10.35 -6.48 -40.66
CA THR A 77 -11.44 -6.53 -39.67
C THR A 77 -12.18 -7.87 -39.74
N GLY A 78 -12.49 -8.45 -38.58
CA GLY A 78 -13.30 -9.66 -38.46
C GLY A 78 -14.76 -9.42 -38.85
N GLU A 79 -15.34 -10.37 -39.57
CA GLU A 79 -16.77 -10.35 -39.91
C GLU A 79 -17.62 -10.83 -38.72
N TYR A 80 -18.86 -10.33 -38.61
CA TYR A 80 -19.83 -10.79 -37.62
C TYR A 80 -20.49 -12.08 -38.07
N VAL A 81 -20.32 -13.17 -37.32
CA VAL A 81 -20.84 -14.49 -37.68
C VAL A 81 -21.86 -14.97 -36.65
N VAL A 82 -23.04 -15.41 -37.13
CA VAL A 82 -24.05 -16.09 -36.31
C VAL A 82 -23.92 -17.60 -36.48
N GLY A 83 -23.53 -18.30 -35.41
CA GLY A 83 -23.27 -19.74 -35.44
C GLY A 83 -24.52 -20.62 -35.35
N ALA A 84 -25.60 -20.13 -34.71
CA ALA A 84 -26.90 -20.84 -34.59
C ALA A 84 -28.06 -19.88 -34.21
N TRP A 85 -29.23 -20.07 -34.84
CA TRP A 85 -30.55 -19.45 -34.53
C TRP A 85 -31.54 -20.56 -34.10
N PRO A 86 -32.66 -20.25 -33.41
CA PRO A 86 -33.08 -20.88 -32.15
C PRO A 86 -33.58 -22.31 -32.27
N TYR A 87 -33.34 -23.07 -31.19
CA TYR A 87 -33.96 -24.36 -30.93
C TYR A 87 -35.49 -24.25 -30.90
N SER A 88 -36.19 -24.99 -31.76
CA SER A 88 -37.65 -24.98 -31.91
C SER A 88 -38.39 -25.99 -31.02
N GLY A 89 -37.74 -26.52 -29.99
CA GLY A 89 -38.33 -27.53 -29.09
C GLY A 89 -39.35 -26.96 -28.10
N SER A 90 -40.22 -27.82 -27.59
CA SER A 90 -41.19 -27.49 -26.54
C SER A 90 -40.50 -27.24 -25.19
N ALA A 91 -41.04 -26.30 -24.40
CA ALA A 91 -40.53 -25.99 -23.06
C ALA A 91 -40.41 -27.25 -22.18
N GLY A 92 -39.30 -27.38 -21.45
CA GLY A 92 -38.98 -28.56 -20.62
C GLY A 92 -38.16 -29.67 -21.31
N SER A 93 -37.79 -29.52 -22.59
CA SER A 93 -36.88 -30.44 -23.28
C SER A 93 -35.41 -30.05 -23.11
N THR A 94 -34.51 -31.05 -23.01
CA THR A 94 -33.06 -30.84 -22.92
C THR A 94 -32.46 -30.72 -24.32
N TYR A 95 -31.89 -29.54 -24.64
CA TYR A 95 -31.17 -29.32 -25.89
C TYR A 95 -29.66 -29.55 -25.70
N ASN A 96 -29.06 -30.32 -26.61
CA ASN A 96 -27.63 -30.63 -26.60
C ASN A 96 -26.83 -29.62 -27.45
N GLY A 97 -26.87 -28.34 -27.06
CA GLY A 97 -26.23 -27.24 -27.76
C GLY A 97 -26.54 -25.86 -27.15
N THR A 98 -25.88 -24.82 -27.66
CA THR A 98 -26.02 -23.43 -27.19
C THR A 98 -27.23 -22.76 -27.84
N TYR A 99 -28.04 -22.02 -27.08
CA TYR A 99 -29.27 -21.38 -27.59
C TYR A 99 -29.00 -20.26 -28.61
N GLY A 100 -27.98 -19.43 -28.36
CA GLY A 100 -27.52 -18.41 -29.31
C GLY A 100 -26.01 -18.18 -29.20
N TYR A 101 -25.30 -18.25 -30.33
CA TYR A 101 -23.83 -18.15 -30.39
C TYR A 101 -23.39 -17.14 -31.46
N PHE A 102 -22.70 -16.08 -31.03
CA PHE A 102 -22.35 -14.91 -31.85
C PHE A 102 -20.86 -14.56 -31.66
N TYR A 103 -20.09 -14.39 -32.74
CA TYR A 103 -18.66 -14.06 -32.59
C TYR A 103 -18.05 -13.25 -33.75
N SER A 104 -16.91 -12.58 -33.48
CA SER A 104 -16.08 -11.89 -34.47
C SER A 104 -14.61 -11.79 -34.04
N VAL A 105 -13.66 -12.06 -34.94
CA VAL A 105 -12.21 -12.02 -34.66
C VAL A 105 -11.45 -11.31 -35.79
N GLY A 106 -10.69 -10.25 -35.47
CA GLY A 106 -9.82 -9.54 -36.41
C GLY A 106 -8.55 -10.30 -36.76
N GLY A 107 -7.99 -10.04 -37.96
CA GLY A 107 -6.77 -10.69 -38.46
C GLY A 107 -5.49 -10.19 -37.78
N GLU A 108 -4.46 -11.02 -37.72
CA GLU A 108 -3.15 -10.68 -37.15
C GLU A 108 -2.38 -9.72 -38.07
N GLY A 109 -1.54 -8.84 -37.53
CA GLY A 109 -0.64 -7.99 -38.32
C GLY A 109 0.62 -8.75 -38.77
N GLY A 110 1.11 -8.48 -39.98
CA GLY A 110 2.33 -9.12 -40.51
C GLY A 110 3.60 -8.61 -39.84
N ASN A 111 4.63 -9.45 -39.73
CA ASN A 111 5.94 -9.10 -39.18
C ASN A 111 6.73 -8.19 -40.13
N GLY A 112 7.47 -7.24 -39.56
CA GLY A 112 8.40 -6.38 -40.28
C GLY A 112 9.65 -7.14 -40.75
N GLY A 113 10.20 -6.74 -41.89
CA GLY A 113 11.36 -7.42 -42.46
C GLY A 113 12.65 -7.14 -41.69
N SER A 114 13.44 -8.19 -41.47
CA SER A 114 14.75 -8.12 -40.82
C SER A 114 15.84 -7.79 -41.84
N ALA A 115 16.72 -6.86 -41.48
CA ALA A 115 17.85 -6.45 -42.31
C ALA A 115 19.12 -7.11 -41.78
N GLY A 116 19.43 -8.33 -42.25
CA GLY A 116 20.53 -9.17 -41.74
C GLY A 116 21.91 -8.49 -41.65
N SER A 117 22.80 -8.69 -42.63
CA SER A 117 24.15 -8.08 -42.63
C SER A 117 24.25 -6.76 -43.40
N CYS A 118 23.11 -6.23 -43.86
CA CYS A 118 23.04 -4.92 -44.51
C CYS A 118 22.97 -3.83 -43.43
N ALA A 119 23.75 -2.76 -43.58
CA ALA A 119 23.68 -1.55 -42.76
C ALA A 119 22.43 -0.73 -43.14
N VAL A 120 21.25 -1.23 -42.77
CA VAL A 120 19.95 -0.56 -42.90
C VAL A 120 19.07 -0.95 -41.71
N ASN A 121 18.12 -0.07 -41.35
CA ASN A 121 17.19 -0.30 -40.24
C ASN A 121 16.22 -1.46 -40.48
N GLY A 122 15.81 -2.10 -39.38
CA GLY A 122 14.69 -3.05 -39.34
C GLY A 122 13.36 -2.33 -39.59
N HIS A 123 12.43 -3.03 -40.23
CA HIS A 123 11.12 -2.44 -40.55
C HIS A 123 10.07 -2.75 -39.49
N SER A 124 9.06 -1.88 -39.39
CA SER A 124 7.99 -2.05 -38.42
C SER A 124 7.04 -3.18 -38.78
N GLY A 125 6.47 -3.81 -37.75
CA GLY A 125 5.35 -4.74 -37.90
C GLY A 125 4.04 -4.05 -38.26
N GLY A 126 3.12 -4.81 -38.86
CA GLY A 126 1.79 -4.36 -39.26
C GLY A 126 0.80 -4.27 -38.11
N LYS A 127 -0.28 -3.51 -38.29
CA LYS A 127 -1.36 -3.37 -37.28
C LYS A 127 -2.25 -4.61 -37.25
N GLY A 128 -2.72 -5.02 -36.07
CA GLY A 128 -3.77 -6.03 -35.95
C GLY A 128 -5.14 -5.50 -36.41
N GLY A 129 -5.99 -6.39 -36.91
CA GLY A 129 -7.34 -6.11 -37.40
C GLY A 129 -8.38 -5.93 -36.29
N ILE A 130 -9.48 -5.24 -36.61
CA ILE A 130 -10.56 -4.92 -35.66
C ILE A 130 -11.47 -6.14 -35.43
N GLY A 131 -11.92 -6.41 -34.21
CA GLY A 131 -13.03 -7.34 -33.94
C GLY A 131 -14.38 -6.67 -34.20
N GLY A 132 -15.30 -7.30 -34.92
CA GLY A 132 -16.61 -6.73 -35.26
C GLY A 132 -17.57 -6.58 -34.07
N ASP A 133 -18.52 -5.65 -34.18
CA ASP A 133 -19.59 -5.43 -33.19
C ASP A 133 -20.66 -6.55 -33.23
N ILE A 134 -21.17 -6.92 -32.06
CA ILE A 134 -22.15 -7.99 -31.83
C ILE A 134 -23.37 -7.40 -31.10
N SER A 135 -24.56 -7.46 -31.72
CA SER A 135 -25.78 -6.89 -31.11
C SER A 135 -27.05 -7.73 -31.32
N PRO A 136 -27.15 -8.96 -30.78
CA PRO A 136 -28.37 -9.75 -30.87
C PRO A 136 -29.45 -9.24 -29.91
N ALA A 137 -30.64 -8.95 -30.44
CA ALA A 137 -31.83 -8.63 -29.64
C ALA A 137 -32.79 -9.83 -29.65
N LEU A 138 -32.92 -10.53 -28.52
CA LEU A 138 -33.87 -11.64 -28.37
C LEU A 138 -35.17 -11.09 -27.76
N GLN A 139 -35.93 -10.37 -28.59
CA GLN A 139 -37.19 -9.76 -28.18
C GLN A 139 -38.34 -10.77 -28.21
N ASN A 140 -39.34 -10.54 -27.35
CA ASN A 140 -40.59 -11.31 -27.31
C ASN A 140 -41.41 -11.22 -28.62
N SER A 141 -41.05 -10.29 -29.53
CA SER A 141 -41.77 -10.02 -30.78
C SER A 141 -41.30 -10.83 -32.00
N ASP A 142 -40.18 -11.55 -31.92
CA ASP A 142 -39.78 -12.49 -32.96
C ASP A 142 -40.28 -13.92 -32.61
N TYR A 143 -41.47 -14.23 -33.16
CA TYR A 143 -42.07 -15.55 -33.45
C TYR A 143 -43.20 -16.16 -32.56
N LEU A 144 -44.37 -16.26 -33.20
CA LEU A 144 -45.27 -17.43 -33.34
C LEU A 144 -45.74 -18.24 -32.11
N PHE A 145 -45.62 -17.78 -30.86
CA PHE A 145 -46.25 -18.47 -29.72
C PHE A 145 -46.96 -17.49 -28.75
N PRO A 146 -48.32 -17.40 -28.78
CA PRO A 146 -49.07 -16.40 -28.01
C PRO A 146 -49.21 -16.70 -26.51
N ASN A 147 -48.44 -17.65 -25.96
CA ASN A 147 -48.40 -17.96 -24.53
C ASN A 147 -46.95 -18.28 -24.15
N ALA A 148 -46.27 -17.35 -23.47
CA ALA A 148 -44.96 -17.62 -22.89
C ALA A 148 -45.08 -18.84 -21.96
N PRO A 149 -44.28 -19.92 -22.13
CA PRO A 149 -44.28 -21.00 -21.18
C PRO A 149 -43.70 -20.51 -19.86
N SER A 150 -44.38 -20.82 -18.76
CA SER A 150 -43.89 -20.65 -17.39
C SER A 150 -42.75 -21.61 -17.01
N ALA A 151 -42.12 -22.28 -17.99
CA ALA A 151 -41.14 -23.35 -17.78
C ALA A 151 -39.81 -23.06 -18.52
N ALA A 152 -38.69 -23.25 -17.82
CA ALA A 152 -37.35 -22.98 -18.34
C ALA A 152 -36.94 -23.95 -19.47
N TYR A 153 -36.10 -23.46 -20.39
CA TYR A 153 -35.39 -24.28 -21.36
C TYR A 153 -34.11 -24.84 -20.75
N TYR A 154 -33.86 -26.15 -20.92
CA TYR A 154 -32.70 -26.84 -20.34
C TYR A 154 -31.62 -27.05 -21.40
N PHE A 155 -30.43 -26.49 -21.18
CA PHE A 155 -29.28 -26.59 -22.09
C PHE A 155 -28.16 -27.40 -21.43
N THR A 156 -27.52 -28.32 -22.15
CA THR A 156 -26.32 -29.02 -21.66
C THR A 156 -25.03 -28.24 -21.90
N THR A 157 -25.09 -27.10 -22.60
CA THR A 157 -24.01 -26.12 -22.77
C THR A 157 -24.51 -24.73 -22.36
N SER A 158 -23.75 -23.66 -22.61
CA SER A 158 -24.16 -22.29 -22.26
C SER A 158 -25.45 -21.88 -22.99
N GLY A 159 -26.26 -21.00 -22.39
CA GLY A 159 -27.47 -20.45 -23.02
C GLY A 159 -27.13 -19.48 -24.15
N ILE A 160 -26.75 -18.25 -23.80
CA ILE A 160 -26.34 -17.22 -24.77
C ILE A 160 -24.84 -16.98 -24.67
N VAL A 161 -24.14 -16.92 -25.81
CA VAL A 161 -22.72 -16.60 -25.91
C VAL A 161 -22.47 -15.54 -26.98
N ALA A 162 -21.79 -14.44 -26.62
CA ALA A 162 -21.38 -13.38 -27.54
C ALA A 162 -19.91 -12.97 -27.31
N TYR A 163 -19.05 -13.07 -28.33
CA TYR A 163 -17.58 -12.92 -28.19
C TYR A 163 -16.93 -12.11 -29.34
N SER A 164 -16.28 -10.97 -29.05
CA SER A 164 -15.53 -10.18 -30.03
C SER A 164 -14.05 -10.02 -29.65
N LYS A 165 -13.13 -10.17 -30.61
CA LYS A 165 -11.68 -10.01 -30.38
C LYS A 165 -10.93 -9.30 -31.52
N GLY A 166 -10.05 -8.36 -31.20
CA GLY A 166 -9.09 -7.78 -32.16
C GLY A 166 -7.84 -8.65 -32.39
N GLY A 167 -7.22 -8.53 -33.55
CA GLY A 167 -5.97 -9.25 -33.91
C GLY A 167 -4.73 -8.60 -33.30
N LYS A 168 -3.64 -9.35 -33.09
CA LYS A 168 -2.38 -8.79 -32.58
C LYS A 168 -1.64 -7.99 -33.66
N GLY A 169 -0.80 -7.06 -33.24
CA GLY A 169 0.16 -6.41 -34.12
C GLY A 169 1.36 -7.30 -34.43
N GLY A 170 1.97 -7.11 -35.59
CA GLY A 170 3.17 -7.84 -36.02
C GLY A 170 4.43 -7.37 -35.30
N ASN A 171 5.45 -8.22 -35.22
CA ASN A 171 6.72 -7.84 -34.59
C ASN A 171 7.56 -6.95 -35.53
N GLY A 172 8.40 -6.09 -34.96
CA GLY A 172 9.43 -5.38 -35.72
C GLY A 172 10.56 -6.32 -36.15
N GLY A 173 11.26 -5.97 -37.23
CA GLY A 173 12.40 -6.75 -37.73
C GLY A 173 13.72 -6.42 -37.03
N ASP A 174 14.60 -7.41 -36.92
CA ASP A 174 15.96 -7.25 -36.36
C ASP A 174 16.90 -6.58 -37.37
N SER A 175 17.93 -5.87 -36.91
CA SER A 175 18.92 -5.26 -37.82
C SER A 175 20.30 -5.03 -37.20
N SER A 176 21.26 -4.64 -38.05
CA SER A 176 22.61 -4.19 -37.64
C SER A 176 22.71 -2.66 -37.43
N GLU A 177 21.62 -1.93 -37.62
CA GLU A 177 21.47 -0.50 -37.29
C GLU A 177 20.34 -0.36 -36.24
N ASN A 178 19.18 0.22 -36.57
CA ASN A 178 18.08 0.32 -35.60
C ASN A 178 17.05 -0.81 -35.78
N GLY A 179 16.71 -1.50 -34.71
CA GLY A 179 15.62 -2.47 -34.69
C GLY A 179 14.27 -1.85 -35.09
N GLY A 180 13.43 -2.62 -35.78
CA GLY A 180 12.11 -2.16 -36.20
C GLY A 180 11.11 -2.10 -35.05
N ASN A 181 10.15 -1.17 -35.11
CA ASN A 181 9.11 -1.08 -34.08
C ASN A 181 8.03 -2.17 -34.22
N GLY A 182 7.49 -2.64 -33.10
CA GLY A 182 6.32 -3.51 -33.09
C GLY A 182 5.05 -2.81 -33.56
N GLY A 183 4.15 -3.54 -34.24
CA GLY A 183 2.85 -3.04 -34.69
C GLY A 183 1.82 -2.99 -33.54
N PRO A 184 0.85 -2.05 -33.57
CA PRO A 184 -0.22 -2.01 -32.56
C PRO A 184 -1.25 -3.13 -32.76
N GLY A 185 -1.80 -3.63 -31.66
CA GLY A 185 -2.92 -4.57 -31.66
C GLY A 185 -4.24 -3.91 -32.09
N GLY A 186 -5.12 -4.68 -32.71
CA GLY A 186 -6.43 -4.23 -33.17
C GLY A 186 -7.47 -4.14 -32.04
N PRO A 187 -8.42 -3.20 -32.07
CA PRO A 187 -9.48 -3.10 -31.07
C PRO A 187 -10.51 -4.24 -31.19
N GLY A 188 -11.09 -4.67 -30.07
CA GLY A 188 -12.27 -5.53 -30.04
C GLY A 188 -13.56 -4.74 -30.24
N GLY A 189 -14.61 -5.41 -30.73
CA GLY A 189 -15.93 -4.81 -31.01
C GLY A 189 -16.86 -4.79 -29.80
N ASN A 190 -17.91 -3.98 -29.86
CA ASN A 190 -18.95 -3.89 -28.84
C ASN A 190 -19.82 -5.15 -28.78
N VAL A 191 -20.31 -5.51 -27.60
CA VAL A 191 -21.21 -6.65 -27.36
C VAL A 191 -22.46 -6.17 -26.61
N LEU A 192 -23.62 -6.18 -27.26
CA LEU A 192 -24.89 -5.70 -26.71
C LEU A 192 -25.97 -6.78 -26.81
N VAL A 193 -26.47 -7.28 -25.67
CA VAL A 193 -27.46 -8.38 -25.63
C VAL A 193 -28.70 -8.00 -24.82
N GLN A 194 -29.88 -8.35 -25.33
CA GLN A 194 -31.16 -8.25 -24.62
C GLN A 194 -31.77 -9.65 -24.51
N ASN A 195 -32.07 -10.12 -23.29
CA ASN A 195 -32.70 -11.42 -23.03
C ASN A 195 -34.06 -11.25 -22.35
N ALA A 196 -35.12 -11.85 -22.92
CA ALA A 196 -36.46 -11.89 -22.31
C ALA A 196 -36.99 -13.33 -22.09
N GLN A 197 -36.12 -14.34 -22.19
CA GLN A 197 -36.50 -15.76 -22.08
C GLN A 197 -35.86 -16.43 -20.85
N PRO A 198 -36.57 -17.33 -20.13
CA PRO A 198 -35.97 -18.08 -19.02
C PRO A 198 -34.91 -19.09 -19.51
N ILE A 199 -33.70 -19.05 -18.94
CA ILE A 199 -32.55 -19.89 -19.32
C ILE A 199 -32.17 -20.81 -18.17
N SER A 200 -31.98 -22.12 -18.44
CA SER A 200 -31.38 -23.06 -17.51
C SER A 200 -30.23 -23.85 -18.12
N ALA A 201 -28.99 -23.47 -17.78
CA ALA A 201 -27.79 -24.17 -18.19
C ALA A 201 -27.45 -25.27 -17.18
N THR A 202 -27.47 -26.52 -17.61
CA THR A 202 -27.30 -27.71 -16.75
C THR A 202 -25.97 -28.43 -16.93
N GLY A 203 -25.23 -28.08 -17.99
CA GLY A 203 -23.92 -28.65 -18.29
C GLY A 203 -22.81 -28.26 -17.32
N SER A 204 -21.76 -29.08 -17.25
CA SER A 204 -20.50 -28.75 -16.59
C SER A 204 -19.78 -27.63 -17.34
N GLY A 205 -19.47 -26.51 -16.70
CA GLY A 205 -18.81 -25.36 -17.34
C GLY A 205 -19.77 -24.37 -18.01
N ALA A 206 -21.08 -24.62 -17.98
CA ALA A 206 -22.07 -23.91 -18.81
C ALA A 206 -22.59 -22.61 -18.17
N TYR A 207 -22.43 -21.49 -18.87
CA TYR A 207 -22.96 -20.18 -18.44
C TYR A 207 -24.41 -20.00 -18.89
N GLY A 208 -25.25 -19.36 -18.08
CA GLY A 208 -26.57 -18.95 -18.56
C GLY A 208 -26.45 -17.95 -19.72
N ILE A 209 -25.70 -16.87 -19.48
CA ILE A 209 -25.35 -15.83 -20.46
C ILE A 209 -23.85 -15.51 -20.33
N TRP A 210 -23.11 -15.49 -21.45
CA TRP A 210 -21.68 -15.18 -21.51
C TRP A 210 -21.37 -14.14 -22.59
N LEU A 211 -20.90 -12.95 -22.19
CA LEU A 211 -20.60 -11.81 -23.06
C LEU A 211 -19.14 -11.38 -22.88
N GLN A 212 -18.38 -11.23 -23.97
CA GLN A 212 -16.97 -10.84 -23.87
C GLN A 212 -16.47 -10.03 -25.07
N SER A 213 -15.69 -8.98 -24.81
CA SER A 213 -14.96 -8.21 -25.82
C SER A 213 -13.48 -8.05 -25.45
N ILE A 214 -12.55 -8.31 -26.38
CA ILE A 214 -11.10 -8.34 -26.13
C ILE A 214 -10.31 -7.54 -27.20
N GLY A 215 -9.42 -6.65 -26.78
CA GLY A 215 -8.43 -6.01 -27.65
C GLY A 215 -7.24 -6.93 -28.00
N GLY A 216 -6.64 -6.73 -29.17
CA GLY A 216 -5.48 -7.47 -29.66
C GLY A 216 -4.17 -7.04 -28.98
N GLN A 217 -3.16 -7.91 -28.93
CA GLN A 217 -1.87 -7.58 -28.31
C GLN A 217 -0.99 -6.72 -29.23
N GLY A 218 -0.15 -5.84 -28.68
CA GLY A 218 0.90 -5.17 -29.44
C GLY A 218 2.03 -6.13 -29.83
N GLY A 219 2.72 -5.85 -30.93
CA GLY A 219 3.90 -6.59 -31.38
C GLY A 219 5.16 -6.17 -30.63
N ASN A 220 6.17 -7.04 -30.58
CA ASN A 220 7.46 -6.72 -29.96
C ASN A 220 8.33 -5.86 -30.88
N GLY A 221 9.20 -5.03 -30.29
CA GLY A 221 10.27 -4.35 -31.03
C GLY A 221 11.38 -5.31 -31.45
N GLY A 222 12.07 -5.01 -32.54
CA GLY A 222 13.22 -5.77 -33.05
C GLY A 222 14.53 -5.42 -32.33
N ASN A 223 15.48 -6.35 -32.34
CA ASN A 223 16.79 -6.21 -31.72
C ASN A 223 17.83 -5.57 -32.66
N GLU A 224 18.87 -5.01 -32.04
CA GLU A 224 20.10 -4.60 -32.70
C GLU A 224 21.21 -5.64 -32.46
N ASP A 225 21.75 -6.20 -33.55
CA ASP A 225 22.67 -7.36 -33.56
C ASP A 225 24.09 -7.03 -34.07
N SER A 226 24.53 -5.76 -34.04
CA SER A 226 25.83 -5.38 -34.59
C SER A 226 26.96 -5.44 -33.55
N SER A 227 28.16 -5.85 -33.99
CA SER A 227 29.37 -5.83 -33.16
C SER A 227 30.16 -4.52 -33.23
N LEU A 228 29.74 -3.57 -34.09
CA LEU A 228 30.54 -2.40 -34.47
C LEU A 228 29.73 -1.10 -34.66
N SER A 229 28.40 -1.14 -34.67
CA SER A 229 27.52 0.02 -34.90
C SER A 229 26.89 0.53 -33.59
N SER A 230 26.29 1.74 -33.63
CA SER A 230 25.66 2.45 -32.50
C SER A 230 24.14 2.43 -32.61
N GLY A 231 23.58 1.31 -33.04
CA GLY A 231 22.14 1.19 -33.30
C GLY A 231 21.28 1.06 -32.06
N ASP A 232 20.01 1.44 -32.18
CA ASP A 232 19.02 1.39 -31.10
C ASP A 232 18.06 0.20 -31.26
N GLY A 233 17.58 -0.35 -30.15
CA GLY A 233 16.55 -1.39 -30.14
C GLY A 233 15.19 -0.80 -30.50
N GLY A 234 14.35 -1.56 -31.21
CA GLY A 234 13.03 -1.09 -31.62
C GLY A 234 12.05 -0.96 -30.45
N ASP A 235 11.15 0.02 -30.50
CA ASP A 235 10.07 0.16 -29.51
C ASP A 235 8.97 -0.89 -29.73
N ALA A 236 8.30 -1.29 -28.67
CA ALA A 236 7.16 -2.20 -28.78
C ALA A 236 5.85 -1.51 -29.22
N GLY A 237 4.98 -2.29 -29.83
CA GLY A 237 3.63 -1.89 -30.23
C GLY A 237 2.67 -1.80 -29.04
N THR A 238 1.65 -0.95 -29.16
CA THR A 238 0.59 -0.81 -28.15
C THR A 238 -0.47 -1.90 -28.27
N GLY A 239 -1.07 -2.33 -27.17
CA GLY A 239 -2.26 -3.18 -27.18
C GLY A 239 -3.51 -2.45 -27.70
N GLY A 240 -4.43 -3.21 -28.29
CA GLY A 240 -5.71 -2.72 -28.80
C GLY A 240 -6.77 -2.55 -27.71
N THR A 241 -7.78 -1.71 -27.95
CA THR A 241 -8.83 -1.45 -26.95
C THR A 241 -9.92 -2.53 -26.92
N GLY A 242 -10.45 -2.89 -25.76
CA GLY A 242 -11.66 -3.70 -25.63
C GLY A 242 -12.94 -2.90 -25.90
N GLY A 243 -13.95 -3.52 -26.49
CA GLY A 243 -15.26 -2.90 -26.79
C GLY A 243 -16.25 -2.96 -25.62
N LYS A 244 -17.32 -2.15 -25.68
CA LYS A 244 -18.33 -2.02 -24.61
C LYS A 244 -19.15 -3.31 -24.50
N VAL A 245 -19.45 -3.75 -23.28
CA VAL A 245 -20.31 -4.92 -23.03
C VAL A 245 -21.58 -4.51 -22.28
N GLN A 246 -22.75 -4.89 -22.78
CA GLN A 246 -24.03 -4.51 -22.19
C GLN A 246 -25.05 -5.66 -22.23
N LEU A 247 -25.71 -5.91 -21.08
CA LEU A 247 -26.80 -6.87 -20.94
C LEU A 247 -28.03 -6.23 -20.29
N LEU A 248 -29.19 -6.39 -20.92
CA LEU A 248 -30.50 -6.19 -20.29
C LEU A 248 -31.23 -7.54 -20.21
N ASN A 249 -31.53 -8.01 -19.00
CA ASN A 249 -32.15 -9.30 -18.77
C ASN A 249 -33.52 -9.14 -18.07
N TYR A 250 -34.57 -9.68 -18.71
CA TYR A 250 -35.96 -9.60 -18.27
C TYR A 250 -36.57 -10.92 -17.77
N ALA A 251 -35.75 -11.95 -17.54
CA ALA A 251 -36.23 -13.31 -17.23
C ALA A 251 -35.27 -14.08 -16.32
N SER A 252 -35.75 -15.16 -15.69
CA SER A 252 -34.91 -15.99 -14.80
C SER A 252 -33.77 -16.67 -15.54
N VAL A 253 -32.56 -16.63 -14.95
CA VAL A 253 -31.36 -17.28 -15.51
C VAL A 253 -30.77 -18.21 -14.46
N SER A 254 -30.43 -19.43 -14.87
CA SER A 254 -29.84 -20.40 -13.94
C SER A 254 -28.69 -21.18 -14.56
N SER A 255 -27.67 -21.51 -13.74
CA SER A 255 -26.54 -22.37 -14.11
C SER A 255 -26.24 -23.40 -13.02
N ALA A 256 -26.26 -24.68 -13.39
CA ALA A 256 -26.01 -25.83 -12.51
C ALA A 256 -24.57 -25.91 -11.98
N THR A 257 -23.59 -25.38 -12.71
CA THR A 257 -22.17 -25.64 -12.42
C THR A 257 -21.26 -24.42 -12.46
N THR A 258 -21.68 -23.29 -13.02
CA THR A 258 -20.85 -22.07 -13.14
C THR A 258 -21.67 -20.79 -12.95
N THR A 259 -21.15 -19.66 -13.45
CA THR A 259 -21.79 -18.36 -13.40
C THR A 259 -23.06 -18.29 -14.24
N ALA A 260 -24.15 -17.74 -13.68
CA ALA A 260 -25.40 -17.56 -14.42
C ALA A 260 -25.27 -16.47 -15.50
N ILE A 261 -24.70 -15.30 -15.17
CA ILE A 261 -24.43 -14.20 -16.10
C ILE A 261 -22.98 -13.78 -16.01
N PHE A 262 -22.21 -13.87 -17.10
CA PHE A 262 -20.83 -13.39 -17.19
C PHE A 262 -20.72 -12.32 -18.30
N ALA A 263 -20.14 -11.16 -17.98
CA ALA A 263 -19.94 -10.05 -18.90
C ALA A 263 -18.54 -9.43 -18.70
N GLN A 264 -17.74 -9.31 -19.77
CA GLN A 264 -16.34 -8.86 -19.62
C GLN A 264 -15.81 -8.04 -20.80
N SER A 265 -15.16 -6.90 -20.54
CA SER A 265 -14.39 -6.13 -21.53
C SER A 265 -12.91 -6.13 -21.16
N ILE A 266 -12.01 -6.48 -22.09
CA ILE A 266 -10.57 -6.58 -21.85
C ILE A 266 -9.79 -5.80 -22.92
N GLY A 267 -8.85 -4.95 -22.51
CA GLY A 267 -7.87 -4.35 -23.40
C GLY A 267 -6.69 -5.29 -23.70
N GLY A 268 -6.05 -5.15 -24.86
CA GLY A 268 -4.90 -5.98 -25.23
C GLY A 268 -3.61 -5.55 -24.53
N ASN A 269 -2.66 -6.45 -24.33
CA ASN A 269 -1.36 -6.10 -23.73
C ASN A 269 -0.44 -5.39 -24.75
N GLY A 270 0.48 -4.53 -24.30
CA GLY A 270 1.58 -3.97 -25.09
C GLY A 270 2.68 -5.01 -25.35
N GLY A 271 3.52 -4.76 -26.37
CA GLY A 271 4.68 -5.60 -26.67
C GLY A 271 5.89 -5.29 -25.78
N SER A 272 6.95 -6.08 -25.89
CA SER A 272 8.25 -5.82 -25.24
C SER A 272 9.21 -5.04 -26.14
N GLY A 273 10.02 -4.14 -25.55
CA GLY A 273 11.04 -3.39 -26.29
C GLY A 273 12.22 -4.25 -26.73
N GLY A 274 12.92 -3.84 -27.80
CA GLY A 274 14.09 -4.52 -28.36
C GLY A 274 15.38 -4.25 -27.58
N SER A 275 16.34 -5.19 -27.63
CA SER A 275 17.64 -5.10 -26.96
C SER A 275 18.77 -4.65 -27.89
N THR A 276 19.87 -4.15 -27.33
CA THR A 276 21.08 -3.72 -28.08
C THR A 276 22.36 -4.36 -27.52
N SER A 277 23.35 -4.57 -28.40
CA SER A 277 24.63 -5.23 -28.05
C SER A 277 25.91 -4.57 -28.61
N GLY A 278 25.77 -3.45 -29.34
CA GLY A 278 26.87 -2.73 -29.99
C GLY A 278 27.97 -2.16 -29.07
N TRP A 279 29.23 -2.21 -29.54
CA TRP A 279 30.42 -1.82 -28.76
C TRP A 279 30.51 -0.31 -28.45
N PHE A 280 29.93 0.55 -29.31
CA PHE A 280 30.01 2.02 -29.19
C PHE A 280 28.80 2.67 -28.48
N GLY A 281 27.86 1.86 -27.99
CA GLY A 281 26.71 2.31 -27.20
C GLY A 281 25.45 2.55 -28.03
N GLY A 282 24.36 1.92 -27.60
CA GLY A 282 23.01 2.04 -28.15
C GLY A 282 21.97 2.06 -27.03
N VAL A 283 20.78 2.60 -27.31
CA VAL A 283 19.65 2.67 -26.37
C VAL A 283 18.73 1.48 -26.62
N SER A 284 18.34 0.77 -25.56
CA SER A 284 17.33 -0.30 -25.70
C SER A 284 15.93 0.29 -25.87
N GLY A 285 15.08 -0.40 -26.64
CA GLY A 285 13.71 0.03 -26.90
C GLY A 285 12.83 0.05 -25.66
N GLY A 286 11.82 0.94 -25.67
CA GLY A 286 10.81 1.04 -24.64
C GLY A 286 9.74 -0.06 -24.75
N GLY A 287 9.14 -0.42 -23.61
CA GLY A 287 7.98 -1.32 -23.59
C GLY A 287 6.73 -0.65 -24.18
N GLY A 288 5.87 -1.43 -24.81
CA GLY A 288 4.63 -0.95 -25.43
C GLY A 288 3.55 -0.62 -24.40
N TYR A 289 2.61 0.26 -24.77
CA TYR A 289 1.47 0.59 -23.90
C TYR A 289 0.42 -0.53 -23.92
N GLY A 290 -0.22 -0.84 -22.79
CA GLY A 290 -1.42 -1.66 -22.76
C GLY A 290 -2.62 -0.93 -23.36
N GLY A 291 -3.57 -1.67 -23.93
CA GLY A 291 -4.82 -1.16 -24.49
C GLY A 291 -5.90 -0.98 -23.42
N ASN A 292 -6.75 0.02 -23.57
CA ASN A 292 -7.86 0.29 -22.63
C ASN A 292 -9.02 -0.71 -22.82
N SER A 293 -9.77 -1.07 -21.79
CA SER A 293 -11.12 -1.67 -21.97
C SER A 293 -12.21 -0.61 -21.97
N SER A 294 -13.43 -1.03 -22.29
CA SER A 294 -14.63 -0.21 -22.28
C SER A 294 -15.58 -0.60 -21.14
N GLY A 295 -16.66 0.17 -20.96
CA GLY A 295 -17.61 -0.07 -19.87
C GLY A 295 -18.39 -1.38 -20.00
N VAL A 296 -18.73 -1.97 -18.85
CA VAL A 296 -19.59 -3.16 -18.71
C VAL A 296 -20.85 -2.77 -17.94
N ASN A 297 -22.04 -2.96 -18.55
CA ASN A 297 -23.33 -2.68 -17.89
C ASN A 297 -24.21 -3.94 -17.86
N VAL A 298 -24.64 -4.37 -16.69
CA VAL A 298 -25.58 -5.49 -16.50
C VAL A 298 -26.79 -5.01 -15.71
N THR A 299 -27.98 -5.12 -16.28
CA THR A 299 -29.25 -4.80 -15.63
C THR A 299 -30.18 -6.01 -15.65
N THR A 300 -30.70 -6.39 -14.49
CA THR A 300 -31.70 -7.46 -14.31
C THR A 300 -32.97 -6.85 -13.72
N GLU A 301 -34.07 -6.90 -14.49
CA GLU A 301 -35.35 -6.28 -14.13
C GLU A 301 -36.54 -7.12 -14.62
N GLY A 302 -37.66 -7.11 -13.89
CA GLY A 302 -38.88 -7.84 -14.28
C GLY A 302 -39.48 -7.31 -15.58
N ALA A 303 -40.10 -8.19 -16.38
CA ALA A 303 -40.74 -7.79 -17.63
C ALA A 303 -41.86 -6.75 -17.38
N ASN A 304 -41.86 -5.63 -18.12
CA ASN A 304 -42.88 -4.56 -18.06
C ASN A 304 -43.06 -3.85 -16.69
N GLY A 305 -42.05 -3.86 -15.81
CA GLY A 305 -42.12 -3.08 -14.54
C GLY A 305 -43.16 -3.60 -13.54
N THR A 306 -43.62 -4.84 -13.69
CA THR A 306 -44.44 -5.55 -12.69
C THR A 306 -43.58 -6.27 -11.65
N ALA A 307 -44.19 -6.70 -10.53
CA ALA A 307 -43.50 -7.28 -9.38
C ALA A 307 -42.40 -8.30 -9.73
N HIS A 308 -41.19 -8.05 -9.24
CA HIS A 308 -39.96 -8.83 -9.39
C HIS A 308 -40.13 -10.25 -8.85
N THR A 309 -40.45 -11.22 -9.71
CA THR A 309 -40.62 -12.64 -9.33
C THR A 309 -39.58 -13.54 -9.98
N GLU A 310 -38.80 -12.98 -10.88
CA GLU A 310 -37.70 -13.61 -11.57
C GLU A 310 -36.52 -13.81 -10.60
N THR A 311 -35.78 -14.92 -10.77
CA THR A 311 -34.63 -15.25 -9.91
C THR A 311 -33.40 -15.62 -10.73
N ILE A 312 -32.22 -15.29 -10.21
CA ILE A 312 -30.94 -15.77 -10.73
C ILE A 312 -30.43 -16.86 -9.79
N THR A 313 -30.29 -18.09 -10.30
CA THR A 313 -29.95 -19.25 -9.45
C THR A 313 -28.70 -19.99 -9.91
N THR A 314 -27.79 -20.28 -8.99
CA THR A 314 -26.68 -21.22 -9.23
C THR A 314 -26.59 -22.24 -8.08
N TRP A 315 -26.12 -23.45 -8.39
CA TRP A 315 -26.19 -24.58 -7.44
C TRP A 315 -24.84 -25.17 -7.02
N ALA A 316 -23.72 -24.78 -7.64
CA ALA A 316 -22.40 -25.36 -7.38
C ALA A 316 -21.48 -24.41 -6.62
N ALA A 317 -20.90 -24.83 -5.49
CA ALA A 317 -19.99 -24.04 -4.66
C ALA A 317 -18.97 -23.23 -5.48
N GLY A 318 -18.87 -21.92 -5.24
CA GLY A 318 -18.02 -21.00 -6.00
C GLY A 318 -18.63 -20.44 -7.29
N ALA A 319 -19.83 -20.85 -7.70
CA ALA A 319 -20.55 -20.28 -8.85
C ALA A 319 -21.09 -18.87 -8.56
N HIS A 320 -20.94 -17.95 -9.53
CA HIS A 320 -21.41 -16.57 -9.41
C HIS A 320 -22.82 -16.35 -9.98
N GLY A 321 -23.67 -15.53 -9.36
CA GLY A 321 -24.92 -15.08 -9.99
C GLY A 321 -24.65 -14.22 -11.22
N VAL A 322 -24.14 -13.02 -10.96
CA VAL A 322 -23.63 -12.08 -11.97
C VAL A 322 -22.13 -11.90 -11.77
N PHE A 323 -21.37 -12.01 -12.85
CA PHE A 323 -19.97 -11.66 -12.93
C PHE A 323 -19.75 -10.63 -14.03
N ALA A 324 -19.43 -9.40 -13.66
CA ALA A 324 -19.17 -8.30 -14.59
C ALA A 324 -17.76 -7.74 -14.35
N GLN A 325 -16.95 -7.58 -15.41
CA GLN A 325 -15.58 -7.08 -15.29
C GLN A 325 -15.07 -6.25 -16.47
N SER A 326 -14.43 -5.12 -16.17
CA SER A 326 -13.64 -4.35 -17.14
C SER A 326 -12.15 -4.44 -16.78
N VAL A 327 -11.30 -4.80 -17.75
CA VAL A 327 -9.87 -5.09 -17.54
C VAL A 327 -9.03 -4.29 -18.51
N GLY A 328 -8.21 -3.37 -18.02
CA GLY A 328 -7.18 -2.73 -18.85
C GLY A 328 -6.08 -3.72 -19.22
N GLY A 329 -5.50 -3.58 -20.42
CA GLY A 329 -4.39 -4.42 -20.88
C GLY A 329 -3.06 -4.05 -20.21
N GLY A 330 -2.14 -5.00 -20.11
CA GLY A 330 -0.80 -4.80 -19.54
C GLY A 330 0.14 -4.01 -20.41
N GLY A 331 1.03 -3.20 -19.85
CA GLY A 331 2.15 -2.58 -20.57
C GLY A 331 3.31 -3.55 -20.81
N GLY A 332 4.30 -3.10 -21.56
CA GLY A 332 5.47 -3.88 -21.96
C GLY A 332 6.68 -3.72 -21.05
N ASP A 333 7.54 -4.73 -21.00
CA ASP A 333 8.86 -4.63 -20.37
C ASP A 333 9.85 -3.89 -21.29
N ALA A 334 10.83 -3.24 -20.66
CA ALA A 334 11.94 -2.59 -21.36
C ALA A 334 13.01 -3.59 -21.84
N GLY A 335 13.75 -3.23 -22.90
CA GLY A 335 14.91 -3.99 -23.36
C GLY A 335 16.17 -3.83 -22.50
N VAL A 336 17.22 -4.60 -22.82
CA VAL A 336 18.56 -4.55 -22.20
C VAL A 336 19.53 -3.82 -23.11
N ALA A 337 20.43 -3.00 -22.54
CA ALA A 337 21.47 -2.28 -23.27
C ALA A 337 22.88 -2.66 -22.79
N ALA A 338 23.80 -2.93 -23.72
CA ALA A 338 25.22 -3.22 -23.45
C ALA A 338 26.17 -2.46 -24.39
N GLY A 339 27.27 -1.88 -23.87
CA GLY A 339 28.28 -1.18 -24.68
C GLY A 339 29.21 -0.23 -23.91
N LEU A 340 30.10 0.51 -24.59
CA LEU A 340 30.96 1.55 -23.96
C LEU A 340 30.13 2.65 -23.24
N VAL A 341 28.93 2.91 -23.74
CA VAL A 341 27.88 3.71 -23.08
C VAL A 341 26.59 2.90 -23.16
N ALA A 342 25.97 2.59 -22.02
CA ALA A 342 24.74 1.79 -21.98
C ALA A 342 23.60 2.54 -21.29
N LEU A 343 22.48 2.68 -22.00
CA LEU A 343 21.27 3.36 -21.55
C LEU A 343 20.11 2.36 -21.55
N GLY A 344 19.71 1.89 -20.36
CA GLY A 344 18.56 0.99 -20.22
C GLY A 344 17.23 1.68 -20.51
N GLY A 345 16.30 0.96 -21.13
CA GLY A 345 14.98 1.46 -21.52
C GLY A 345 13.99 1.52 -20.35
N SER A 346 12.86 2.22 -20.56
CA SER A 346 11.74 2.29 -19.61
C SER A 346 10.63 1.30 -19.96
N GLY A 347 10.01 0.69 -18.95
CA GLY A 347 8.80 -0.12 -19.14
C GLY A 347 7.61 0.73 -19.60
N GLY A 348 6.74 0.16 -20.44
CA GLY A 348 5.54 0.82 -20.96
C GLY A 348 4.36 0.78 -19.98
N PRO A 349 3.46 1.78 -19.99
CA PRO A 349 2.30 1.79 -19.11
C PRO A 349 1.12 0.92 -19.58
N ALA A 350 0.29 0.45 -18.65
CA ALA A 350 -0.87 -0.38 -18.92
C ALA A 350 -2.06 0.48 -19.36
N GLY A 351 -3.01 -0.16 -20.03
CA GLY A 351 -4.26 0.46 -20.43
C GLY A 351 -5.26 0.55 -19.29
N ASN A 352 -6.16 1.51 -19.39
CA ASN A 352 -7.18 1.80 -18.38
C ASN A 352 -8.39 0.87 -18.50
N ALA A 353 -9.03 0.53 -17.38
CA ALA A 353 -10.31 -0.16 -17.39
C ALA A 353 -11.50 0.81 -17.50
N GLY A 354 -12.59 0.34 -18.12
CA GLY A 354 -13.85 1.08 -18.22
C GLY A 354 -14.75 0.93 -16.99
N GLN A 355 -15.79 1.77 -16.88
CA GLN A 355 -16.77 1.71 -15.80
C GLN A 355 -17.54 0.38 -15.79
N VAL A 356 -17.76 -0.19 -14.61
CA VAL A 356 -18.67 -1.33 -14.42
C VAL A 356 -19.91 -0.88 -13.64
N LEU A 357 -21.07 -1.12 -14.22
CA LEU A 357 -22.38 -0.85 -13.64
C LEU A 357 -23.18 -2.16 -13.55
N VAL A 358 -23.62 -2.51 -12.34
CA VAL A 358 -24.52 -3.65 -12.11
C VAL A 358 -25.74 -3.15 -11.35
N ILE A 359 -26.93 -3.35 -11.92
CA ILE A 359 -28.21 -3.01 -11.28
C ILE A 359 -29.02 -4.29 -11.18
N ASN A 360 -29.34 -4.68 -9.95
CA ASN A 360 -30.12 -5.88 -9.66
C ASN A 360 -31.41 -5.55 -8.88
N TYR A 361 -32.55 -5.77 -9.53
CA TYR A 361 -33.87 -5.67 -8.90
C TYR A 361 -34.48 -7.04 -8.54
N ASP A 362 -33.90 -8.14 -9.04
CA ASP A 362 -34.40 -9.51 -8.86
C ASP A 362 -33.71 -10.25 -7.69
N ASP A 363 -34.29 -11.34 -7.19
CA ASP A 363 -33.66 -12.15 -6.15
C ASP A 363 -32.53 -13.04 -6.73
N ILE A 364 -31.36 -13.08 -6.09
CA ILE A 364 -30.21 -13.90 -6.48
C ILE A 364 -29.96 -14.97 -5.41
N SER A 365 -30.13 -16.25 -5.78
CA SER A 365 -29.89 -17.40 -4.90
C SER A 365 -28.76 -18.25 -5.47
N VAL A 366 -27.56 -18.09 -4.93
CA VAL A 366 -26.34 -18.63 -5.54
C VAL A 366 -25.41 -19.18 -4.47
N THR A 367 -24.27 -19.73 -4.86
CA THR A 367 -23.18 -20.04 -3.92
C THR A 367 -22.08 -18.96 -3.92
N GLY A 368 -22.27 -17.86 -4.66
CA GLY A 368 -21.43 -16.66 -4.69
C GLY A 368 -22.00 -15.62 -5.67
N LEU A 369 -21.73 -14.32 -5.48
CA LEU A 369 -22.02 -13.25 -6.45
C LEU A 369 -20.80 -12.31 -6.48
N ALA A 370 -20.20 -12.07 -7.65
CA ALA A 370 -18.98 -11.27 -7.73
C ALA A 370 -18.97 -10.30 -8.91
N VAL A 371 -18.94 -9.00 -8.63
CA VAL A 371 -18.66 -7.93 -9.59
C VAL A 371 -17.18 -7.56 -9.45
N SER A 372 -16.33 -7.94 -10.41
CA SER A 372 -14.89 -7.73 -10.32
C SER A 372 -14.44 -6.65 -11.30
N VAL A 373 -13.49 -5.77 -10.97
CA VAL A 373 -12.73 -4.95 -11.94
C VAL A 373 -11.26 -5.04 -11.58
N GLY A 374 -10.40 -5.23 -12.59
CA GLY A 374 -8.95 -5.18 -12.41
C GLY A 374 -8.22 -5.23 -13.75
N GLY A 375 -7.11 -4.51 -13.88
CA GLY A 375 -6.18 -4.58 -15.03
C GLY A 375 -4.99 -5.51 -14.76
N THR A 376 -4.43 -6.16 -15.78
CA THR A 376 -3.24 -7.02 -15.62
C THR A 376 -1.98 -6.39 -16.21
N GLY A 377 -1.04 -6.02 -15.34
CA GLY A 377 0.43 -6.17 -15.49
C GLY A 377 1.19 -5.54 -16.66
N GLY A 378 1.85 -4.41 -16.37
CA GLY A 378 2.90 -3.73 -17.13
C GLY A 378 2.66 -2.22 -17.07
N GLY A 379 3.45 -1.46 -16.32
CA GLY A 379 3.27 -0.02 -16.09
C GLY A 379 1.84 0.48 -15.77
N GLY A 380 1.08 -0.20 -14.92
CA GLY A 380 -0.13 0.27 -14.25
C GLY A 380 -1.12 1.21 -14.96
N GLY A 381 -2.10 0.63 -15.65
CA GLY A 381 -3.28 1.34 -16.13
C GLY A 381 -4.30 1.55 -15.03
N THR A 382 -5.07 2.63 -15.10
CA THR A 382 -6.08 2.94 -14.07
C THR A 382 -7.24 1.97 -14.16
N SER A 383 -7.81 1.53 -13.04
CA SER A 383 -9.08 0.78 -13.14
C SER A 383 -10.24 1.70 -13.48
N GLY A 384 -11.42 1.13 -13.65
CA GLY A 384 -12.66 1.88 -13.86
C GLY A 384 -13.50 1.93 -12.59
N GLN A 385 -14.41 2.90 -12.54
CA GLN A 385 -15.36 3.01 -11.43
C GLN A 385 -16.30 1.80 -11.40
N VAL A 386 -16.71 1.38 -10.21
CA VAL A 386 -17.67 0.28 -10.00
C VAL A 386 -18.87 0.80 -9.24
N LEU A 387 -20.06 0.68 -9.82
CA LEU A 387 -21.33 0.94 -9.14
C LEU A 387 -22.17 -0.33 -9.12
N VAL A 388 -22.56 -0.75 -7.93
CA VAL A 388 -23.53 -1.84 -7.74
C VAL A 388 -24.75 -1.28 -7.02
N VAL A 389 -25.92 -1.39 -7.62
CA VAL A 389 -27.20 -1.07 -6.99
C VAL A 389 -27.99 -2.37 -6.83
N ASN A 390 -28.31 -2.74 -5.59
CA ASN A 390 -29.04 -3.95 -5.26
C ASN A 390 -30.29 -3.66 -4.42
N GLU A 391 -31.46 -3.91 -5.00
CA GLU A 391 -32.76 -3.82 -4.32
C GLU A 391 -33.36 -5.20 -3.99
N GLY A 392 -32.96 -6.25 -4.74
CA GLY A 392 -33.38 -7.64 -4.51
C GLY A 392 -32.61 -8.35 -3.38
N ASN A 393 -33.07 -9.51 -2.93
CA ASN A 393 -32.36 -10.29 -1.91
C ASN A 393 -31.26 -11.15 -2.54
N ILE A 394 -30.08 -11.18 -1.93
CA ILE A 394 -28.96 -12.04 -2.35
C ILE A 394 -28.61 -13.02 -1.25
N CYS A 395 -28.47 -14.29 -1.61
CA CYS A 395 -28.01 -15.32 -0.70
C CYS A 395 -26.87 -16.15 -1.31
N THR A 396 -25.86 -16.45 -0.50
CA THR A 396 -24.68 -17.27 -0.85
C THR A 396 -24.33 -18.35 0.20
N GLY A 397 -23.81 -19.49 -0.24
CA GLY A 397 -23.30 -20.59 0.59
C GLY A 397 -24.36 -21.54 1.19
N SER A 398 -25.56 -21.05 1.54
CA SER A 398 -26.76 -21.85 1.85
C SER A 398 -27.97 -20.95 2.12
N CYS A 399 -29.01 -21.04 1.29
CA CYS A 399 -30.20 -20.16 1.39
C CYS A 399 -31.28 -20.64 2.36
N ASN A 400 -30.97 -21.68 3.13
CA ASN A 400 -31.86 -22.21 4.16
C ASN A 400 -31.50 -21.70 5.57
N GLY A 401 -30.64 -20.69 5.69
CA GLY A 401 -30.25 -20.09 6.97
C GLY A 401 -29.35 -20.97 7.84
N SER A 402 -28.69 -21.97 7.26
CA SER A 402 -27.74 -22.86 7.96
C SER A 402 -26.30 -22.51 7.59
N ALA A 403 -25.37 -22.56 8.56
CA ALA A 403 -23.95 -22.41 8.27
C ALA A 403 -23.49 -23.50 7.30
N ALA A 404 -22.60 -23.15 6.37
CA ALA A 404 -22.05 -24.11 5.42
C ALA A 404 -21.15 -25.14 6.14
N PRO A 405 -21.00 -26.38 5.61
CA PRO A 405 -20.08 -27.37 6.18
C PRO A 405 -18.65 -26.83 6.30
N ALA A 406 -17.92 -27.17 7.36
CA ALA A 406 -16.54 -26.71 7.59
C ALA A 406 -15.50 -27.16 6.53
N THR A 407 -15.92 -27.92 5.52
CA THR A 407 -15.10 -28.39 4.40
C THR A 407 -15.21 -27.48 3.16
N THR A 408 -15.96 -26.38 3.21
CA THR A 408 -16.05 -25.46 2.06
C THR A 408 -14.77 -24.62 1.90
N ALA A 409 -14.53 -24.14 0.67
CA ALA A 409 -13.35 -23.33 0.33
C ALA A 409 -13.43 -21.89 0.88
N GLY A 410 -14.61 -21.41 1.28
CA GLY A 410 -14.83 -20.03 1.70
C GLY A 410 -14.92 -19.04 0.54
N GLY A 411 -15.15 -17.76 0.85
CA GLY A 411 -15.14 -16.67 -0.16
C GLY A 411 -16.44 -16.49 -0.95
N ALA A 412 -17.57 -16.98 -0.43
CA ALA A 412 -18.90 -16.82 -1.03
C ALA A 412 -19.50 -15.43 -0.73
N TYR A 413 -18.93 -14.36 -1.28
CA TYR A 413 -19.44 -13.00 -1.05
C TYR A 413 -20.84 -12.80 -1.63
N ALA A 414 -21.73 -12.07 -0.93
CA ALA A 414 -23.02 -11.69 -1.50
C ALA A 414 -22.87 -10.53 -2.48
N ILE A 415 -22.04 -9.53 -2.20
CA ILE A 415 -21.61 -8.52 -3.18
C ILE A 415 -20.11 -8.35 -3.01
N LEU A 416 -19.33 -8.80 -3.99
CA LEU A 416 -17.96 -8.36 -4.17
C LEU A 416 -17.95 -7.26 -5.23
N ALA A 417 -17.41 -6.09 -4.93
CA ALA A 417 -17.20 -4.97 -5.85
C ALA A 417 -15.76 -4.47 -5.70
N GLN A 418 -14.96 -4.52 -6.75
CA GLN A 418 -13.54 -4.17 -6.66
C GLN A 418 -13.12 -3.31 -7.82
N SER A 419 -12.27 -2.32 -7.57
CA SER A 419 -11.56 -1.53 -8.56
C SER A 419 -10.06 -1.63 -8.27
N LEU A 420 -9.29 -2.26 -9.18
CA LEU A 420 -7.89 -2.58 -8.94
C LEU A 420 -6.98 -1.98 -10.02
N GLY A 421 -6.14 -1.04 -9.63
CA GLY A 421 -5.15 -0.44 -10.53
C GLY A 421 -4.07 -1.45 -10.95
N GLY A 422 -3.57 -1.36 -12.19
CA GLY A 422 -2.55 -2.27 -12.69
C GLY A 422 -1.18 -2.06 -12.02
N GLY A 423 -0.32 -3.08 -11.97
CA GLY A 423 1.05 -2.95 -11.44
C GLY A 423 2.05 -2.36 -12.45
N GLY A 424 3.08 -1.68 -11.95
CA GLY A 424 4.14 -1.02 -12.70
C GLY A 424 5.14 -1.97 -13.39
N GLY A 425 5.74 -1.55 -14.50
CA GLY A 425 6.69 -2.34 -15.31
C GLY A 425 8.12 -2.22 -14.81
N ASN A 426 9.00 -3.18 -15.12
CA ASN A 426 10.39 -3.11 -14.67
C ASN A 426 11.24 -2.25 -15.62
N GLY A 427 12.19 -1.50 -15.07
CA GLY A 427 13.18 -0.75 -15.85
C GLY A 427 14.31 -1.64 -16.39
N GLY A 428 14.90 -1.26 -17.53
CA GLY A 428 15.96 -2.01 -18.21
C GLY A 428 17.31 -1.99 -17.47
N PHE A 429 18.14 -3.01 -17.69
CA PHE A 429 19.48 -3.12 -17.07
C PHE A 429 20.56 -2.47 -17.96
N GLY A 430 21.42 -1.64 -17.36
CA GLY A 430 22.55 -1.02 -18.06
C GLY A 430 23.88 -1.72 -17.75
N LEU A 431 24.61 -2.17 -18.78
CA LEU A 431 25.93 -2.77 -18.64
C LEU A 431 26.96 -2.08 -19.53
N SER A 432 28.00 -1.50 -18.93
CA SER A 432 29.07 -0.83 -19.65
C SER A 432 30.47 -1.28 -19.24
N GLY A 433 31.35 -1.41 -20.23
CA GLY A 433 32.69 -1.96 -20.04
C GLY A 433 33.69 -1.47 -21.08
N SER A 434 34.85 -1.00 -20.64
CA SER A 434 35.97 -0.66 -21.52
C SER A 434 37.28 -1.30 -21.09
N ALA A 435 38.11 -1.62 -22.09
CA ALA A 435 39.50 -1.99 -21.93
C ALA A 435 40.33 -1.17 -22.92
N SER A 436 41.12 -0.22 -22.43
CA SER A 436 41.85 0.75 -23.27
C SER A 436 43.35 0.71 -23.00
N ALA A 437 44.15 0.88 -24.05
CA ALA A 437 45.59 1.04 -23.90
C ALA A 437 46.00 2.48 -23.48
N VAL A 438 45.08 3.45 -23.59
CA VAL A 438 45.35 4.88 -23.37
C VAL A 438 44.44 5.51 -22.33
N ALA A 439 43.28 6.06 -22.68
CA ALA A 439 42.26 6.49 -21.72
C ALA A 439 40.99 5.68 -21.95
N GLY A 440 40.33 5.31 -20.86
CA GLY A 440 39.09 4.53 -20.85
C GLY A 440 37.98 5.27 -20.11
N ALA A 441 36.76 5.09 -20.58
CA ALA A 441 35.58 5.66 -19.96
C ALA A 441 34.36 4.77 -20.22
N SER A 442 33.70 4.32 -19.15
CA SER A 442 32.44 3.59 -19.22
C SER A 442 31.34 4.33 -18.47
N LEU A 443 30.13 4.29 -19.03
CA LEU A 443 28.93 4.88 -18.44
C LEU A 443 27.76 3.89 -18.55
N ALA A 444 27.21 3.49 -17.41
CA ALA A 444 26.01 2.65 -17.33
C ALA A 444 24.87 3.37 -16.62
N LEU A 445 23.70 3.46 -17.25
CA LEU A 445 22.47 3.95 -16.63
C LEU A 445 21.41 2.84 -16.62
N GLY A 446 20.86 2.57 -15.45
CA GLY A 446 19.71 1.68 -15.27
C GLY A 446 18.41 2.39 -15.65
N GLY A 447 17.48 1.64 -16.24
CA GLY A 447 16.16 2.14 -16.62
C GLY A 447 15.24 2.33 -15.42
N SER A 448 14.32 3.29 -15.50
CA SER A 448 13.31 3.52 -14.47
C SER A 448 12.18 2.48 -14.52
N GLY A 449 11.66 2.10 -13.35
CA GLY A 449 10.42 1.31 -13.25
C GLY A 449 9.20 2.16 -13.63
N GLY A 450 8.21 1.53 -14.26
CA GLY A 450 6.92 2.16 -14.60
C GLY A 450 6.05 2.38 -13.37
N GLY A 451 5.21 3.42 -13.38
CA GLY A 451 4.24 3.66 -12.30
C GLY A 451 3.16 2.58 -12.21
N GLY A 452 2.57 2.44 -11.02
CA GLY A 452 1.36 1.69 -10.78
C GLY A 452 0.12 2.51 -11.12
N GLY A 453 -0.93 1.82 -11.55
CA GLY A 453 -2.19 2.42 -11.99
C GLY A 453 -3.05 2.75 -10.80
N SER A 454 -3.77 3.87 -10.86
CA SER A 454 -4.71 4.21 -9.78
C SER A 454 -5.98 3.38 -9.90
N ALA A 455 -6.56 3.04 -8.76
CA ALA A 455 -7.91 2.56 -8.70
C ALA A 455 -8.94 3.71 -8.66
N GLU A 456 -10.14 3.41 -9.13
CA GLU A 456 -11.26 4.35 -9.21
C GLU A 456 -12.33 4.06 -8.16
N ALA A 457 -13.36 4.91 -8.10
CA ALA A 457 -14.39 4.82 -7.08
C ALA A 457 -15.17 3.48 -7.12
N VAL A 458 -15.51 2.95 -5.95
CA VAL A 458 -16.38 1.77 -5.79
C VAL A 458 -17.55 2.14 -4.88
N VAL A 459 -18.77 2.08 -5.39
CA VAL A 459 -19.98 2.33 -4.60
C VAL A 459 -20.90 1.11 -4.68
N VAL A 460 -21.34 0.65 -3.51
CA VAL A 460 -22.33 -0.41 -3.38
C VAL A 460 -23.53 0.12 -2.61
N ASP A 461 -24.64 0.30 -3.31
CA ASP A 461 -25.90 0.76 -2.78
C ASP A 461 -26.84 -0.45 -2.65
N ASN A 462 -27.00 -0.94 -1.41
CA ASN A 462 -27.77 -2.13 -1.08
C ASN A 462 -28.91 -1.82 -0.11
N VAL A 463 -30.14 -2.08 -0.57
CA VAL A 463 -31.36 -2.02 0.25
C VAL A 463 -32.14 -3.33 0.30
N GLY A 464 -31.70 -4.36 -0.45
CA GLY A 464 -32.17 -5.73 -0.29
C GLY A 464 -31.48 -6.48 0.86
N SER A 465 -32.02 -7.65 1.24
CA SER A 465 -31.39 -8.49 2.27
C SER A 465 -30.24 -9.32 1.70
N LEU A 466 -29.14 -9.42 2.44
CA LEU A 466 -27.95 -10.20 2.06
C LEU A 466 -27.69 -11.30 3.08
N SER A 467 -27.38 -12.52 2.64
CA SER A 467 -27.00 -13.62 3.53
C SER A 467 -25.82 -14.41 2.98
N THR A 468 -24.78 -14.63 3.79
CA THR A 468 -23.64 -15.51 3.46
C THR A 468 -23.42 -16.58 4.52
N ALA A 469 -23.12 -17.81 4.09
CA ALA A 469 -23.00 -18.95 5.01
C ALA A 469 -21.57 -19.48 5.21
N GLU A 470 -20.63 -19.18 4.31
CA GLU A 470 -19.28 -19.73 4.32
C GLU A 470 -18.26 -18.86 5.10
N ILE A 471 -17.11 -19.42 5.45
CA ILE A 471 -15.97 -18.68 6.03
C ILE A 471 -15.41 -17.65 5.04
N ASN A 472 -14.77 -16.58 5.52
CA ASN A 472 -14.17 -15.53 4.66
C ASN A 472 -15.14 -14.94 3.62
N SER A 473 -16.44 -14.85 3.96
CA SER A 473 -17.51 -14.52 3.01
C SER A 473 -18.26 -13.29 3.47
N ALA A 474 -17.69 -12.12 3.20
CA ALA A 474 -18.36 -10.86 3.52
C ALA A 474 -19.71 -10.74 2.80
N ALA A 475 -20.72 -10.11 3.42
CA ALA A 475 -21.93 -9.82 2.68
C ALA A 475 -21.71 -8.72 1.65
N ILE A 476 -21.04 -7.63 2.02
CA ILE A 476 -20.52 -6.64 1.06
C ILE A 476 -19.01 -6.52 1.24
N LEU A 477 -18.25 -6.76 0.18
CA LEU A 477 -16.84 -6.42 0.07
C LEU A 477 -16.67 -5.41 -1.06
N ALA A 478 -16.43 -4.14 -0.72
CA ALA A 478 -16.13 -3.08 -1.67
C ALA A 478 -14.67 -2.64 -1.51
N GLN A 479 -13.85 -2.72 -2.57
CA GLN A 479 -12.43 -2.38 -2.47
C GLN A 479 -11.95 -1.57 -3.65
N SER A 480 -11.20 -0.51 -3.39
CA SER A 480 -10.47 0.24 -4.40
C SER A 480 -8.98 0.23 -4.07
N ILE A 481 -8.18 -0.49 -4.86
CA ILE A 481 -6.78 -0.78 -4.55
C ILE A 481 -5.91 -0.28 -5.70
N GLY A 482 -5.08 0.73 -5.45
CA GLY A 482 -4.08 1.20 -6.40
C GLY A 482 -3.02 0.14 -6.65
N GLY A 483 -2.52 0.08 -7.88
CA GLY A 483 -1.48 -0.87 -8.29
C GLY A 483 -0.11 -0.50 -7.76
N GLY A 484 0.75 -1.50 -7.52
CA GLY A 484 2.12 -1.26 -7.08
C GLY A 484 3.00 -0.61 -8.16
N GLY A 485 4.01 0.14 -7.77
CA GLY A 485 5.03 0.68 -8.66
C GLY A 485 6.05 -0.37 -9.12
N GLY A 486 6.63 -0.17 -10.30
CA GLY A 486 7.59 -1.08 -10.92
C GLY A 486 9.01 -0.92 -10.37
N ASN A 487 9.80 -1.98 -10.41
CA ASN A 487 11.20 -1.91 -9.98
C ASN A 487 12.06 -1.27 -11.06
N ALA A 488 13.05 -0.48 -10.66
CA ALA A 488 14.04 0.02 -11.59
C ALA A 488 15.09 -1.05 -11.95
N GLY A 489 15.74 -0.86 -13.09
CA GLY A 489 16.88 -1.65 -13.51
C GLY A 489 18.19 -1.17 -12.88
N GLY A 490 19.11 -2.12 -12.67
CA GLY A 490 20.45 -1.84 -12.17
C GLY A 490 21.41 -1.33 -13.24
N ALA A 491 22.57 -0.84 -12.80
CA ALA A 491 23.66 -0.41 -13.67
C ALA A 491 25.00 -0.96 -13.20
N VAL A 492 25.83 -1.44 -14.14
CA VAL A 492 27.20 -1.87 -13.87
C VAL A 492 28.13 -1.25 -14.92
N ALA A 493 29.09 -0.46 -14.47
CA ALA A 493 30.15 0.11 -15.29
C ALA A 493 31.52 -0.42 -14.82
N PHE A 494 32.38 -0.81 -15.76
CA PHE A 494 33.77 -1.10 -15.45
C PHE A 494 34.72 -0.55 -16.51
N ASP A 495 35.92 -0.17 -16.10
CA ASP A 495 36.94 0.32 -17.01
C ASP A 495 38.34 -0.13 -16.57
N ILE A 496 39.10 -0.71 -17.50
CA ILE A 496 40.48 -1.16 -17.28
C ILE A 496 41.37 -0.47 -18.30
N THR A 497 42.27 0.40 -17.83
CA THR A 497 43.15 1.18 -18.68
C THR A 497 44.62 0.84 -18.43
N VAL A 498 45.37 0.50 -19.48
CA VAL A 498 46.79 0.15 -19.34
C VAL A 498 47.64 1.40 -19.12
N ALA A 499 47.46 2.46 -19.92
CA ALA A 499 48.27 3.68 -19.82
C ALA A 499 47.50 5.00 -19.95
N GLY A 500 46.93 5.46 -18.83
CA GLY A 500 46.21 6.72 -18.69
C GLY A 500 45.10 6.65 -17.64
N ALA A 501 44.10 7.53 -17.75
CA ALA A 501 42.99 7.59 -16.81
C ALA A 501 41.93 6.52 -17.14
N ALA A 502 41.54 5.77 -16.11
CA ALA A 502 40.41 4.86 -16.14
C ALA A 502 39.19 5.50 -15.47
N THR A 503 38.04 5.55 -16.14
CA THR A 503 36.81 6.14 -15.59
C THR A 503 35.62 5.20 -15.74
N SER A 504 34.90 4.96 -14.65
CA SER A 504 33.63 4.22 -14.68
C SER A 504 32.57 4.95 -13.87
N ILE A 505 31.42 5.18 -14.50
CA ILE A 505 30.28 5.85 -13.88
C ILE A 505 29.04 4.98 -14.03
N SER A 506 28.33 4.74 -12.94
CA SER A 506 27.07 4.00 -12.95
C SER A 506 25.99 4.76 -12.19
N HIS A 507 24.76 4.66 -12.69
CA HIS A 507 23.58 5.21 -12.04
C HIS A 507 22.44 4.19 -12.10
N GLY A 508 21.92 3.78 -10.95
CA GLY A 508 20.78 2.87 -10.90
C GLY A 508 19.49 3.59 -11.27
N GLY A 509 18.54 2.90 -11.88
CA GLY A 509 17.26 3.51 -12.25
C GLY A 509 16.38 3.86 -11.04
N SER A 510 15.41 4.75 -11.21
CA SER A 510 14.40 5.03 -10.18
C SER A 510 13.23 4.04 -10.20
N GLY A 511 12.76 3.63 -9.02
CA GLY A 511 11.53 2.83 -8.89
C GLY A 511 10.28 3.65 -9.25
N GLY A 512 9.27 2.99 -9.81
CA GLY A 512 8.00 3.62 -10.18
C GLY A 512 7.13 3.93 -8.95
N SER A 513 6.32 4.99 -9.02
CA SER A 513 5.34 5.29 -7.96
C SER A 513 4.21 4.25 -7.92
N GLY A 514 3.65 3.95 -6.75
CA GLY A 514 2.39 3.23 -6.62
C GLY A 514 1.20 4.09 -7.04
N GLY A 515 0.13 3.44 -7.51
CA GLY A 515 -1.12 4.10 -7.88
C GLY A 515 -2.01 4.35 -6.67
N ASN A 516 -2.91 5.33 -6.76
CA ASN A 516 -3.82 5.68 -5.66
C ASN A 516 -4.99 4.70 -5.58
N GLY A 517 -5.56 4.49 -4.39
CA GLY A 517 -6.91 3.95 -4.24
C GLY A 517 -7.96 5.01 -4.61
N GLY A 518 -9.12 4.56 -5.08
CA GLY A 518 -10.30 5.38 -5.32
C GLY A 518 -11.25 5.40 -4.12
N ALA A 519 -12.21 6.32 -4.12
CA ALA A 519 -13.14 6.45 -3.01
C ALA A 519 -14.08 5.23 -2.92
N VAL A 520 -14.40 4.76 -1.72
CA VAL A 520 -15.27 3.58 -1.53
C VAL A 520 -16.46 3.92 -0.63
N GLY A 521 -17.66 3.59 -1.09
CA GLY A 521 -18.89 3.93 -0.39
C GLY A 521 -19.91 2.79 -0.32
N THR A 522 -20.66 2.72 0.77
CA THR A 522 -21.94 1.99 0.79
C THR A 522 -23.09 2.83 1.27
N ASN A 523 -24.26 2.60 0.66
CA ASN A 523 -25.54 3.16 1.06
C ASN A 523 -25.46 4.68 1.29
N CYS A 524 -24.80 5.35 0.36
CA CYS A 524 -24.56 6.78 0.45
C CYS A 524 -25.86 7.53 0.20
N ASN A 525 -26.35 8.26 1.21
CA ASN A 525 -27.54 9.08 1.07
C ASN A 525 -27.32 10.49 1.67
N THR A 526 -27.97 11.48 1.07
CA THR A 526 -27.99 12.88 1.55
C THR A 526 -29.12 13.15 2.55
N TYR A 527 -29.86 12.10 2.93
CA TYR A 527 -31.09 12.18 3.72
C TYR A 527 -30.82 12.35 5.23
N THR A 528 -29.59 12.09 5.70
CA THR A 528 -29.17 12.35 7.09
C THR A 528 -29.03 13.85 7.40
N GLY A 529 -28.97 14.71 6.38
CA GLY A 529 -29.04 16.18 6.53
C GLY A 529 -27.82 16.81 7.22
N HIS A 530 -26.73 16.05 7.42
CA HIS A 530 -25.51 16.53 8.07
C HIS A 530 -24.53 17.09 7.02
N ALA A 531 -24.17 18.38 7.13
CA ALA A 531 -23.31 19.05 6.14
C ALA A 531 -21.93 18.38 5.94
N TYR A 532 -21.42 17.68 6.97
CA TYR A 532 -20.13 17.00 6.93
C TYR A 532 -20.16 15.62 6.26
N THR A 533 -21.30 14.91 6.29
CA THR A 533 -21.50 13.62 5.59
C THR A 533 -21.78 13.83 4.10
N ASN A 534 -22.51 14.92 3.77
CA ASN A 534 -22.81 15.33 2.40
C ASN A 534 -21.56 15.56 1.53
N ASN A 535 -20.48 16.09 2.11
CA ASN A 535 -19.22 16.30 1.38
C ASN A 535 -18.49 14.98 1.04
N ALA A 536 -18.51 13.98 1.95
CA ALA A 536 -17.91 12.67 1.66
C ALA A 536 -18.69 11.91 0.59
N CYS A 537 -20.02 11.93 0.68
CA CYS A 537 -20.91 11.40 -0.36
C CYS A 537 -20.76 12.10 -1.72
N SER A 538 -20.51 13.42 -1.74
CA SER A 538 -20.25 14.16 -3.00
C SER A 538 -18.94 13.76 -3.71
N SER A 539 -18.00 13.13 -3.01
CA SER A 539 -16.78 12.58 -3.63
C SER A 539 -17.01 11.20 -4.28
N LEU A 540 -18.17 10.61 -4.05
CA LEU A 540 -18.57 9.27 -4.53
C LEU A 540 -19.59 9.33 -5.69
N THR A 541 -19.93 10.52 -6.21
CA THR A 541 -21.08 10.69 -7.10
C THR A 541 -20.89 10.10 -8.49
N PHE A 542 -21.69 9.08 -8.77
CA PHE A 542 -22.21 8.73 -10.09
C PHE A 542 -23.42 9.64 -10.41
N ALA A 543 -23.71 9.84 -11.70
CA ALA A 543 -24.91 10.56 -12.12
C ALA A 543 -26.18 9.67 -11.93
N ASP A 544 -26.72 9.63 -10.70
CA ASP A 544 -27.92 8.90 -10.20
C ASP A 544 -27.85 7.35 -10.29
N PRO A 545 -28.39 6.54 -9.33
CA PRO A 545 -29.47 6.81 -8.39
C PRO A 545 -29.01 6.88 -6.92
N THR A 546 -29.29 7.98 -6.22
CA THR A 546 -29.31 7.94 -4.75
C THR A 546 -30.44 7.04 -4.28
N ILE A 547 -30.17 6.05 -3.42
CA ILE A 547 -31.24 5.26 -2.81
C ILE A 547 -32.11 6.16 -1.93
N GLY A 548 -33.41 6.20 -2.20
CA GLY A 548 -34.35 7.08 -1.50
C GLY A 548 -34.82 6.52 -0.16
N GLY A 549 -34.74 7.30 0.92
CA GLY A 549 -35.38 7.02 2.22
C GLY A 549 -34.79 5.83 3.03
N PRO A 550 -35.29 5.62 4.27
CA PRO A 550 -34.81 4.59 5.19
C PRO A 550 -35.34 3.17 4.87
N TYR A 551 -34.52 2.14 5.06
CA TYR A 551 -34.89 0.72 4.80
C TYR A 551 -34.70 -0.19 6.05
N PRO A 552 -35.54 -0.05 7.09
CA PRO A 552 -35.33 -0.74 8.37
C PRO A 552 -35.61 -2.25 8.37
N ASN A 553 -36.24 -2.78 7.31
CA ASN A 553 -36.65 -4.20 7.23
C ASN A 553 -35.61 -5.10 6.55
N ALA A 554 -34.66 -4.52 5.81
CA ALA A 554 -33.60 -5.29 5.16
C ALA A 554 -32.55 -5.72 6.20
N THR A 555 -32.03 -6.94 6.02
CA THR A 555 -31.02 -7.52 6.92
C THR A 555 -29.82 -8.02 6.15
N ILE A 556 -28.62 -7.72 6.64
CA ILE A 556 -27.36 -8.32 6.24
C ILE A 556 -26.96 -9.36 7.29
N THR A 557 -26.80 -10.63 6.89
CA THR A 557 -26.40 -11.73 7.78
C THR A 557 -25.18 -12.47 7.26
N THR A 558 -24.17 -12.70 8.10
CA THR A 558 -23.03 -13.58 7.80
C THR A 558 -22.86 -14.64 8.89
N LEU A 559 -22.75 -15.93 8.55
CA LEU A 559 -22.89 -17.03 9.53
C LEU A 559 -21.58 -17.64 10.04
N SER A 560 -20.44 -17.37 9.42
CA SER A 560 -19.16 -18.07 9.67
C SER A 560 -18.01 -17.09 9.94
N SER A 561 -16.87 -17.59 10.44
CA SER A 561 -15.72 -16.76 10.83
C SER A 561 -15.07 -16.00 9.66
N SER A 562 -14.46 -14.86 9.99
CA SER A 562 -13.82 -13.92 9.06
C SER A 562 -14.75 -13.39 7.97
N SER A 563 -16.06 -13.35 8.24
CA SER A 563 -17.10 -12.94 7.29
C SER A 563 -17.76 -11.64 7.76
N PRO A 564 -17.21 -10.47 7.43
CA PRO A 564 -17.78 -9.20 7.85
C PRO A 564 -19.13 -8.90 7.17
N GLY A 565 -19.98 -8.10 7.80
CA GLY A 565 -21.23 -7.63 7.18
C GLY A 565 -20.91 -6.73 6.00
N ILE A 566 -20.26 -5.60 6.27
CA ILE A 566 -19.79 -4.65 5.26
C ILE A 566 -18.31 -4.40 5.46
N LEU A 567 -17.50 -4.62 4.42
CA LEU A 567 -16.07 -4.30 4.39
C LEU A 567 -15.77 -3.36 3.22
N LEU A 568 -15.31 -2.15 3.54
CA LEU A 568 -14.92 -1.10 2.60
C LEU A 568 -13.44 -0.79 2.75
N GLN A 569 -12.67 -0.85 1.66
CA GLN A 569 -11.24 -0.58 1.71
C GLN A 569 -10.79 0.26 0.52
N SER A 570 -10.14 1.38 0.80
CA SER A 570 -9.44 2.18 -0.20
C SER A 570 -7.96 2.13 0.14
N ILE A 571 -7.17 1.49 -0.72
CA ILE A 571 -5.77 1.17 -0.46
C ILE A 571 -4.91 1.76 -1.57
N GLY A 572 -3.92 2.58 -1.23
CA GLY A 572 -2.89 3.00 -2.16
C GLY A 572 -1.88 1.88 -2.45
N GLY A 573 -1.41 1.78 -3.69
CA GLY A 573 -0.39 0.82 -4.09
C GLY A 573 0.99 1.14 -3.52
N GLY A 574 1.82 0.13 -3.27
CA GLY A 574 3.20 0.34 -2.82
C GLY A 574 4.09 0.98 -3.90
N GLY A 575 5.14 1.70 -3.51
CA GLY A 575 6.16 2.20 -4.42
C GLY A 575 7.17 1.13 -4.85
N GLY A 576 7.73 1.26 -6.05
CA GLY A 576 8.71 0.34 -6.61
C GLY A 576 10.12 0.56 -6.08
N ASN A 577 10.99 -0.45 -6.18
CA ASN A 577 12.36 -0.35 -5.68
C ASN A 577 13.30 0.34 -6.67
N GLY A 578 14.26 1.12 -6.18
CA GLY A 578 15.34 1.71 -6.96
C GLY A 578 16.41 0.68 -7.37
N GLY A 579 17.04 0.90 -8.52
CA GLY A 579 18.06 0.03 -9.08
C GLY A 579 19.42 0.22 -8.42
N TYR A 580 20.23 -0.85 -8.32
CA TYR A 580 21.60 -0.74 -7.81
C TYR A 580 22.56 -0.17 -8.86
N ALA A 581 23.69 0.38 -8.42
CA ALA A 581 24.75 0.93 -9.25
C ALA A 581 26.12 0.38 -8.81
N VAL A 582 26.91 -0.13 -9.75
CA VAL A 582 28.27 -0.64 -9.51
C VAL A 582 29.26 0.00 -10.48
N SER A 583 30.35 0.58 -9.98
CA SER A 583 31.42 1.18 -10.79
C SER A 583 32.79 0.64 -10.39
N LEU A 584 33.54 0.07 -11.33
CA LEU A 584 34.86 -0.51 -11.08
C LEU A 584 35.90 0.06 -12.06
N SER A 585 36.89 0.80 -11.56
CA SER A 585 37.96 1.37 -12.40
C SER A 585 39.33 0.82 -12.02
N ALA A 586 40.15 0.48 -13.01
CA ALA A 586 41.52 0.03 -12.80
C ALA A 586 42.50 0.67 -13.80
N SER A 587 43.63 1.21 -13.32
CA SER A 587 44.72 1.68 -14.19
C SER A 587 46.11 1.19 -13.80
N ALA A 588 46.94 0.80 -14.77
CA ALA A 588 48.15 0.00 -14.52
C ALA A 588 49.50 0.75 -14.62
N PHE A 589 49.83 1.43 -15.73
CA PHE A 589 51.18 1.97 -16.01
C PHE A 589 51.20 3.22 -16.89
N GLY A 590 52.03 4.24 -16.62
CA GLY A 590 52.07 5.49 -17.43
C GLY A 590 52.49 6.72 -16.63
N GLU A 591 52.87 7.82 -17.30
CA GLU A 591 53.31 9.08 -16.65
C GLU A 591 52.16 9.80 -15.90
N PHE A 592 50.90 9.53 -16.29
CA PHE A 592 49.68 9.99 -15.62
C PHE A 592 48.68 8.84 -15.57
N ASN A 593 48.56 8.18 -14.40
CA ASN A 593 47.60 7.10 -14.18
C ASN A 593 46.62 7.51 -13.07
N MET A 594 45.32 7.41 -13.35
CA MET A 594 44.28 7.71 -12.39
C MET A 594 43.13 6.72 -12.58
N ALA A 595 42.49 6.26 -11.51
CA ALA A 595 41.25 5.49 -11.60
C ALA A 595 40.13 6.22 -10.87
N LEU A 596 39.06 6.56 -11.59
CA LEU A 596 37.89 7.23 -11.03
C LEU A 596 36.67 6.32 -11.18
N GLY A 597 36.08 5.93 -10.07
CA GLY A 597 34.79 5.27 -10.02
C GLY A 597 33.76 6.19 -9.40
N ALA A 598 32.57 6.25 -9.98
CA ALA A 598 31.43 6.92 -9.37
C ALA A 598 30.16 6.10 -9.54
N SER A 599 29.45 5.78 -8.46
CA SER A 599 28.16 5.10 -8.50
C SER A 599 27.11 5.89 -7.72
N ASN A 600 25.90 5.96 -8.28
CA ASN A 600 24.73 6.49 -7.58
C ASN A 600 23.58 5.49 -7.64
N GLY A 601 23.13 5.02 -6.48
CA GLY A 601 21.98 4.12 -6.37
C GLY A 601 20.70 4.81 -6.81
N GLY A 602 19.80 4.04 -7.40
CA GLY A 602 18.50 4.51 -7.84
C GLY A 602 17.57 4.85 -6.68
N SER A 603 16.68 5.83 -6.85
CA SER A 603 15.68 6.16 -5.82
C SER A 603 14.53 5.15 -5.79
N GLY A 604 13.95 4.91 -4.61
CA GLY A 604 12.68 4.19 -4.49
C GLY A 604 11.50 5.05 -4.96
N GLY A 605 10.45 4.40 -5.46
CA GLY A 605 9.21 5.06 -5.89
C GLY A 605 8.29 5.39 -4.71
N THR A 606 7.47 6.43 -4.83
CA THR A 606 6.51 6.83 -3.78
C THR A 606 5.36 5.82 -3.67
N GLY A 607 4.80 5.61 -2.48
CA GLY A 607 3.54 4.89 -2.31
C GLY A 607 2.34 5.73 -2.76
N GLY A 608 1.30 5.05 -3.25
CA GLY A 608 0.03 5.65 -3.63
C GLY A 608 -0.83 5.97 -2.41
N TRP A 609 -1.80 6.85 -2.58
CA TRP A 609 -2.68 7.33 -1.50
C TRP A 609 -3.92 6.46 -1.40
N GLY A 610 -4.43 6.23 -0.19
CA GLY A 610 -5.83 5.81 -0.02
C GLY A 610 -6.77 6.97 -0.33
N SER A 611 -8.07 6.69 -0.46
CA SER A 611 -9.10 7.69 -0.75
C SER A 611 -10.29 7.54 0.22
N THR A 612 -11.26 8.44 0.07
CA THR A 612 -12.37 8.62 1.02
C THR A 612 -13.15 7.32 1.19
N ILE A 613 -13.52 7.01 2.44
CA ILE A 613 -14.45 5.93 2.76
C ILE A 613 -15.75 6.53 3.29
N TYR A 614 -16.89 6.06 2.79
CA TYR A 614 -18.21 6.30 3.39
C TYR A 614 -18.88 4.97 3.72
N ALA A 615 -18.97 4.63 5.00
CA ALA A 615 -19.59 3.40 5.47
C ALA A 615 -21.00 3.69 6.03
N GLY A 616 -22.02 3.62 5.18
CA GLY A 616 -23.42 3.84 5.54
C GLY A 616 -24.19 2.54 5.80
N THR A 617 -25.09 2.53 6.80
CA THR A 617 -26.10 1.46 6.93
C THR A 617 -27.41 1.77 6.21
N ASN A 618 -27.79 3.05 6.11
CA ASN A 618 -29.12 3.49 5.67
C ASN A 618 -30.30 2.78 6.38
N GLY A 619 -30.11 2.40 7.65
CA GLY A 619 -31.14 1.72 8.45
C GLY A 619 -31.18 0.19 8.31
N VAL A 620 -30.39 -0.40 7.41
CA VAL A 620 -30.25 -1.86 7.27
C VAL A 620 -29.70 -2.48 8.56
N GLN A 621 -30.28 -3.60 8.99
CA GLN A 621 -29.82 -4.33 10.17
C GLN A 621 -28.66 -5.25 9.80
N ILE A 622 -27.61 -5.31 10.62
CA ILE A 622 -26.42 -6.11 10.33
C ILE A 622 -26.21 -7.11 11.46
N ARG A 623 -26.11 -8.40 11.10
CA ARG A 623 -25.83 -9.47 12.05
C ARG A 623 -24.72 -10.39 11.56
N THR A 624 -23.61 -10.43 12.29
CA THR A 624 -22.48 -11.28 11.92
C THR A 624 -22.21 -12.32 12.99
N TYR A 625 -21.82 -13.51 12.56
CA TYR A 625 -21.42 -14.62 13.42
C TYR A 625 -20.00 -15.07 13.07
N GLY A 626 -19.35 -15.73 14.02
CA GLY A 626 -17.99 -16.24 13.87
C GLY A 626 -16.93 -15.25 14.33
N ASP A 627 -15.76 -15.79 14.63
CA ASP A 627 -14.62 -14.99 15.07
C ASP A 627 -14.13 -14.07 13.94
N ASP A 628 -13.58 -12.91 14.28
CA ASP A 628 -13.05 -11.90 13.33
C ASP A 628 -14.08 -11.35 12.31
N SER A 629 -15.39 -11.58 12.53
CA SER A 629 -16.48 -11.14 11.64
C SER A 629 -17.05 -9.78 12.06
N ALA A 630 -16.42 -8.69 11.62
CA ALA A 630 -16.88 -7.34 11.96
C ALA A 630 -18.25 -6.99 11.33
N GLY A 631 -19.08 -6.19 12.01
CA GLY A 631 -20.35 -5.72 11.44
C GLY A 631 -20.11 -4.80 10.24
N ILE A 632 -19.42 -3.68 10.48
CA ILE A 632 -18.95 -2.74 9.45
C ILE A 632 -17.46 -2.47 9.69
N MET A 633 -16.68 -2.50 8.61
CA MET A 633 -15.29 -2.07 8.60
C MET A 633 -15.03 -1.16 7.41
N GLY A 634 -14.71 0.10 7.66
CA GLY A 634 -14.28 1.08 6.65
C GLY A 634 -12.84 1.51 6.88
N GLN A 635 -11.97 1.30 5.89
CA GLN A 635 -10.54 1.58 6.01
C GLN A 635 -9.98 2.33 4.80
N SER A 636 -9.29 3.44 5.05
CA SER A 636 -8.48 4.13 4.04
C SER A 636 -7.01 3.96 4.41
N VAL A 637 -6.21 3.34 3.54
CA VAL A 637 -4.81 2.99 3.80
C VAL A 637 -3.93 3.52 2.69
N GLY A 638 -2.91 4.31 3.04
CA GLY A 638 -1.87 4.69 2.10
C GLY A 638 -0.87 3.57 1.84
N GLY A 639 -0.35 3.50 0.62
CA GLY A 639 0.67 2.55 0.21
C GLY A 639 2.04 2.87 0.81
N GLY A 640 2.86 1.84 1.06
CA GLY A 640 4.24 2.03 1.50
C GLY A 640 5.14 2.60 0.40
N GLY A 641 6.17 3.35 0.78
CA GLY A 641 7.20 3.81 -0.15
C GLY A 641 8.22 2.73 -0.50
N GLY A 642 8.78 2.79 -1.71
CA GLY A 642 9.76 1.84 -2.22
C GLY A 642 11.16 2.03 -1.61
N ALA A 643 11.95 0.96 -1.54
CA ALA A 643 13.34 1.05 -1.10
C ALA A 643 14.23 1.59 -2.22
N ALA A 644 15.29 2.30 -1.87
CA ALA A 644 16.29 2.74 -2.84
C ALA A 644 17.34 1.65 -3.15
N GLY A 645 18.02 1.81 -4.27
CA GLY A 645 19.11 0.95 -4.70
C GLY A 645 20.45 1.30 -4.07
N ALA A 646 21.32 0.30 -3.97
CA ALA A 646 22.68 0.45 -3.44
C ALA A 646 23.66 1.01 -4.47
N ALA A 647 24.74 1.63 -4.00
CA ALA A 647 25.86 2.14 -4.79
C ALA A 647 27.16 1.49 -4.32
N ILE A 648 27.92 0.90 -5.24
CA ILE A 648 29.19 0.23 -4.95
C ILE A 648 30.24 0.76 -5.92
N THR A 649 31.35 1.27 -5.39
CA THR A 649 32.44 1.80 -6.20
C THR A 649 33.77 1.21 -5.75
N GLY A 650 34.53 0.69 -6.70
CA GLY A 650 35.91 0.23 -6.52
C GLY A 650 36.86 0.95 -7.46
N SER A 651 38.03 1.37 -6.99
CA SER A 651 39.07 1.93 -7.87
C SER A 651 40.47 1.48 -7.47
N LEU A 652 41.26 1.04 -8.45
CA LEU A 652 42.63 0.56 -8.28
C LEU A 652 43.57 1.27 -9.26
N SER A 653 44.66 1.86 -8.79
CA SER A 653 45.66 2.47 -9.68
C SER A 653 47.07 2.36 -9.12
N SER A 654 48.07 2.29 -10.01
CA SER A 654 49.47 2.55 -9.64
C SER A 654 49.78 4.03 -9.41
N GLY A 655 48.88 4.94 -9.85
CA GLY A 655 48.87 6.36 -9.52
C GLY A 655 47.72 6.70 -8.58
N GLY A 656 46.90 7.71 -8.93
CA GLY A 656 45.85 8.25 -8.06
C GLY A 656 44.51 7.52 -8.17
N THR A 657 43.70 7.52 -7.10
CA THR A 657 42.36 6.92 -7.13
C THR A 657 41.29 7.77 -6.48
N ILE A 658 40.09 7.76 -7.06
CA ILE A 658 38.90 8.37 -6.47
C ILE A 658 37.73 7.38 -6.62
N ALA A 659 37.14 6.96 -5.51
CA ALA A 659 35.88 6.20 -5.50
C ALA A 659 34.78 7.04 -4.83
N LEU A 660 33.71 7.33 -5.56
CA LEU A 660 32.49 7.95 -5.04
C LEU A 660 31.34 6.95 -5.09
N ALA A 661 30.66 6.71 -3.97
CA ALA A 661 29.43 5.93 -3.91
C ALA A 661 28.35 6.71 -3.17
N VAL A 662 27.18 6.89 -3.79
CA VAL A 662 26.02 7.58 -3.18
C VAL A 662 24.81 6.65 -3.24
N GLY A 663 24.30 6.20 -2.10
CA GLY A 663 23.10 5.38 -2.03
C GLY A 663 21.86 6.17 -2.44
N GLY A 664 20.89 5.51 -3.08
CA GLY A 664 19.65 6.18 -3.51
C GLY A 664 18.76 6.61 -2.34
N SER A 665 17.84 7.56 -2.54
CA SER A 665 16.82 7.88 -1.53
C SER A 665 15.63 6.91 -1.60
N GLY A 666 15.06 6.53 -0.45
CA GLY A 666 13.79 5.79 -0.43
C GLY A 666 12.64 6.61 -1.01
N GLY A 667 11.49 5.97 -1.28
CA GLY A 667 10.26 6.64 -1.72
C GLY A 667 9.31 6.95 -0.56
N THR A 668 8.56 8.05 -0.62
CA THR A 668 7.66 8.45 0.48
C THR A 668 6.48 7.50 0.62
N GLY A 669 5.96 7.29 1.83
CA GLY A 669 4.68 6.60 2.02
C GLY A 669 3.50 7.45 1.55
N GLY A 670 2.46 6.83 1.00
CA GLY A 670 1.21 7.49 0.65
C GLY A 670 0.32 7.71 1.88
N GLY A 671 -0.54 8.73 1.86
CA GLY A 671 -1.46 9.00 2.96
C GLY A 671 -2.71 8.12 2.93
N GLY A 672 -3.35 7.93 4.08
CA GLY A 672 -4.77 7.58 4.13
C GLY A 672 -5.63 8.83 3.85
N ALA A 673 -6.93 8.64 3.65
CA ALA A 673 -7.88 9.70 3.39
C ALA A 673 -9.07 9.68 4.36
N TYR A 674 -10.00 10.62 4.18
CA TYR A 674 -11.09 10.87 5.09
C TYR A 674 -12.01 9.64 5.21
N VAL A 675 -12.31 9.21 6.43
CA VAL A 675 -13.18 8.05 6.68
C VAL A 675 -14.40 8.51 7.45
N VAL A 676 -15.57 8.29 6.86
CA VAL A 676 -16.86 8.57 7.46
C VAL A 676 -17.58 7.24 7.68
N ALA A 677 -18.02 6.97 8.90
CA ALA A 677 -18.95 5.90 9.19
C ALA A 677 -20.25 6.49 9.72
N ASP A 678 -21.35 6.16 9.06
CA ASP A 678 -22.66 6.77 9.26
C ASP A 678 -23.71 5.68 9.48
N ASN A 679 -24.16 5.54 10.72
CA ASN A 679 -25.21 4.62 11.10
C ASN A 679 -26.45 5.41 11.53
N PRO A 680 -27.34 5.82 10.60
CA PRO A 680 -28.49 6.66 10.94
C PRO A 680 -29.59 5.92 11.72
N GLY A 681 -29.53 4.58 11.82
CA GLY A 681 -30.53 3.80 12.56
C GLY A 681 -30.43 2.28 12.45
N GLY A 682 -29.42 1.73 11.76
CA GLY A 682 -29.22 0.29 11.60
C GLY A 682 -28.76 -0.37 12.91
N VAL A 683 -29.39 -1.47 13.30
CA VAL A 683 -28.97 -2.25 14.46
C VAL A 683 -27.84 -3.19 14.05
N ILE A 684 -26.69 -3.08 14.71
CA ILE A 684 -25.50 -3.90 14.42
C ILE A 684 -25.29 -4.86 15.59
N THR A 685 -25.29 -6.17 15.31
CA THR A 685 -25.01 -7.20 16.31
C THR A 685 -23.96 -8.18 15.82
N THR A 686 -22.88 -8.37 16.56
CA THR A 686 -21.80 -9.30 16.18
C THR A 686 -21.59 -10.38 17.24
N TYR A 687 -21.28 -11.60 16.81
CA TYR A 687 -21.01 -12.75 17.68
C TYR A 687 -19.69 -13.40 17.28
N GLY A 688 -18.74 -13.49 18.20
CA GLY A 688 -17.44 -14.13 17.99
C GLY A 688 -16.30 -13.34 18.64
N GLN A 689 -15.16 -13.98 18.85
CA GLN A 689 -13.97 -13.30 19.34
C GLN A 689 -13.47 -12.30 18.30
N ARG A 690 -13.06 -11.11 18.74
CA ARG A 690 -12.59 -10.01 17.86
C ARG A 690 -13.59 -9.58 16.77
N ALA A 691 -14.87 -9.96 16.90
CA ALA A 691 -15.93 -9.56 15.98
C ALA A 691 -16.42 -8.14 16.33
N HIS A 692 -15.72 -7.10 15.83
CA HIS A 692 -16.03 -5.70 16.14
C HIS A 692 -17.35 -5.22 15.52
N GLY A 693 -18.07 -4.30 16.16
CA GLY A 693 -19.33 -3.74 15.64
C GLY A 693 -19.11 -2.85 14.42
N LEU A 694 -18.56 -1.65 14.65
CA LEU A 694 -18.24 -0.66 13.63
C LEU A 694 -16.78 -0.23 13.78
N VAL A 695 -16.00 -0.35 12.71
CA VAL A 695 -14.59 0.04 12.64
C VAL A 695 -14.40 1.07 11.53
N ALA A 696 -13.82 2.22 11.87
CA ALA A 696 -13.51 3.32 10.95
C ALA A 696 -12.03 3.72 11.12
N GLN A 697 -11.20 3.52 10.09
CA GLN A 697 -9.76 3.72 10.22
C GLN A 697 -9.14 4.42 9.01
N SER A 698 -8.33 5.44 9.25
CA SER A 698 -7.48 6.07 8.25
C SER A 698 -6.01 5.88 8.63
N ILE A 699 -5.22 5.26 7.75
CA ILE A 699 -3.86 4.82 8.04
C ILE A 699 -2.92 5.34 6.94
N GLY A 700 -1.86 6.04 7.31
CA GLY A 700 -0.78 6.39 6.41
C GLY A 700 0.20 5.24 6.16
N GLY A 701 0.73 5.14 4.95
CA GLY A 701 1.73 4.15 4.57
C GLY A 701 3.13 4.46 5.13
N GLY A 702 3.97 3.43 5.30
CA GLY A 702 5.35 3.63 5.76
C GLY A 702 6.26 4.29 4.72
N GLY A 703 7.29 5.00 5.16
CA GLY A 703 8.34 5.56 4.30
C GLY A 703 9.35 4.50 3.84
N GLY A 704 9.94 4.70 2.66
CA GLY A 704 10.92 3.81 2.05
C GLY A 704 12.32 3.95 2.64
N ALA A 705 13.09 2.86 2.60
CA ALA A 705 14.46 2.83 3.07
C ALA A 705 15.43 3.45 2.06
N GLY A 706 16.44 4.17 2.56
CA GLY A 706 17.56 4.66 1.76
C GLY A 706 18.53 3.55 1.36
N GLY A 707 19.20 3.74 0.24
CA GLY A 707 20.15 2.81 -0.36
C GLY A 707 21.51 2.80 0.32
N GLN A 708 22.20 1.67 0.25
CA GLN A 708 23.52 1.52 0.85
C GLN A 708 24.61 2.08 -0.06
N SER A 709 25.73 2.55 0.51
CA SER A 709 26.87 3.02 -0.28
C SER A 709 28.19 2.39 0.18
N ILE A 710 28.98 1.85 -0.73
CA ILE A 710 30.30 1.28 -0.45
C ILE A 710 31.31 1.87 -1.43
N ALA A 711 32.35 2.53 -0.93
CA ALA A 711 33.46 3.03 -1.74
C ALA A 711 34.77 2.42 -1.26
N ALA A 712 35.54 1.82 -2.18
CA ALA A 712 36.83 1.21 -1.88
C ALA A 712 37.91 1.66 -2.88
N THR A 713 39.03 2.14 -2.38
CA THR A 713 40.19 2.56 -3.19
C THR A 713 41.47 1.85 -2.80
N ALA A 714 42.31 1.58 -3.79
CA ALA A 714 43.70 1.18 -3.64
C ALA A 714 44.57 2.00 -4.61
N GLY A 715 45.30 2.99 -4.09
CA GLY A 715 46.17 3.88 -4.86
C GLY A 715 47.66 3.57 -4.67
N GLY A 716 48.47 4.00 -5.65
CA GLY A 716 49.92 3.89 -5.63
C GLY A 716 50.58 5.19 -5.20
N GLU A 717 51.45 5.73 -6.06
CA GLU A 717 52.38 6.84 -5.72
C GLU A 717 51.69 8.23 -5.63
N ASP A 718 50.39 8.33 -5.92
CA ASP A 718 49.61 9.58 -5.83
C ASP A 718 48.47 9.47 -4.77
N TYR A 719 47.67 10.52 -4.64
CA TYR A 719 46.55 10.58 -3.69
C TYR A 719 45.44 9.57 -3.98
N SER A 720 44.87 9.00 -2.92
CA SER A 720 43.71 8.11 -2.98
C SER A 720 42.56 8.62 -2.09
N VAL A 721 41.33 8.59 -2.62
CA VAL A 721 40.15 9.08 -1.90
C VAL A 721 38.96 8.14 -2.09
N SER A 722 38.40 7.65 -0.99
CA SER A 722 37.09 6.99 -0.98
C SER A 722 36.05 7.89 -0.30
N LEU A 723 34.90 8.08 -0.94
CA LEU A 723 33.74 8.80 -0.42
C LEU A 723 32.48 7.96 -0.58
N ALA A 724 31.84 7.61 0.53
CA ALA A 724 30.58 6.89 0.57
C ALA A 724 29.51 7.72 1.30
N ILE A 725 28.36 7.94 0.66
CA ILE A 725 27.20 8.64 1.24
C ILE A 725 26.00 7.72 1.19
N GLY A 726 25.48 7.31 2.35
CA GLY A 726 24.30 6.49 2.47
C GLY A 726 23.05 7.25 2.04
N GLY A 727 22.11 6.54 1.44
CA GLY A 727 20.86 7.11 0.96
C GLY A 727 19.91 7.50 2.09
N SER A 728 19.09 8.52 1.91
CA SER A 728 18.11 8.92 2.93
C SER A 728 16.90 7.98 2.97
N GLY A 729 16.49 7.61 4.18
CA GLY A 729 15.11 7.20 4.45
C GLY A 729 14.20 8.42 4.35
N VAL A 730 12.98 8.22 3.87
CA VAL A 730 12.05 9.33 3.61
C VAL A 730 10.76 9.20 4.41
N SER A 731 9.93 10.24 4.40
CA SER A 731 8.79 10.33 5.31
C SER A 731 7.72 9.25 5.09
N GLY A 732 7.07 8.83 6.18
CA GLY A 732 5.82 8.07 6.13
C GLY A 732 4.64 8.96 5.73
N GLY A 733 3.56 8.34 5.25
CA GLY A 733 2.32 9.00 4.89
C GLY A 733 1.46 9.34 6.10
N THR A 734 0.58 10.33 5.96
CA THR A 734 -0.32 10.79 7.03
C THR A 734 -1.60 9.97 7.06
N GLY A 735 -2.13 9.69 8.25
CA GLY A 735 -3.55 9.39 8.40
C GLY A 735 -4.39 10.66 8.18
N ALA A 736 -5.66 10.49 7.85
CA ALA A 736 -6.61 11.58 7.61
C ALA A 736 -7.78 11.52 8.60
N PRO A 737 -8.65 12.55 8.64
CA PRO A 737 -9.66 12.62 9.69
C PRO A 737 -10.60 11.43 9.67
N VAL A 738 -11.13 11.08 10.84
CA VAL A 738 -12.16 10.03 10.98
C VAL A 738 -13.37 10.62 11.67
N LEU A 739 -14.54 10.46 11.06
CA LEU A 739 -15.82 10.92 11.57
C LEU A 739 -16.79 9.74 11.70
N VAL A 740 -17.35 9.55 12.89
CA VAL A 740 -18.35 8.51 13.15
C VAL A 740 -19.63 9.14 13.67
N TYR A 741 -20.75 8.84 13.02
CA TYR A 741 -22.10 9.13 13.50
C TYR A 741 -22.84 7.81 13.76
N ASN A 742 -23.34 7.65 14.98
CA ASN A 742 -24.22 6.54 15.36
C ASN A 742 -25.54 7.14 15.88
N GLU A 743 -26.49 7.37 14.98
CA GLU A 743 -27.69 8.19 15.22
C GLU A 743 -28.91 7.33 15.58
N ASN A 744 -29.73 7.80 16.51
CA ASN A 744 -30.99 7.14 16.89
C ASN A 744 -32.18 8.02 16.44
N SER A 745 -33.39 7.48 16.50
CA SER A 745 -34.68 8.14 16.30
C SER A 745 -34.86 9.49 17.02
N SER A 746 -34.03 9.81 18.03
CA SER A 746 -34.00 11.12 18.69
C SER A 746 -33.43 12.24 17.81
N VAL A 747 -32.62 11.91 16.80
CA VAL A 747 -32.03 12.85 15.83
C VAL A 747 -32.83 12.83 14.53
N ASN A 748 -33.26 11.65 14.09
CA ASN A 748 -34.11 11.50 12.91
C ASN A 748 -35.16 10.39 13.12
N ALA A 749 -36.42 10.79 13.37
CA ALA A 749 -37.52 9.86 13.64
C ALA A 749 -37.84 8.89 12.50
N ALA A 750 -37.35 9.15 11.27
CA ALA A 750 -37.50 8.25 10.14
C ALA A 750 -36.59 7.01 10.23
N TYR A 751 -35.57 7.03 11.09
CA TYR A 751 -34.59 5.95 11.26
C TYR A 751 -34.67 5.28 12.65
N GLY A 752 -34.14 4.04 12.74
CA GLY A 752 -34.16 3.18 13.92
C GLY A 752 -33.24 3.62 15.07
N SER A 753 -32.90 2.68 15.97
CA SER A 753 -32.23 2.99 17.25
C SER A 753 -30.69 2.98 17.24
N ALA A 754 -30.07 2.60 16.12
CA ALA A 754 -28.60 2.47 15.92
C ALA A 754 -27.84 1.84 17.09
N ASN A 755 -28.43 0.81 17.71
CA ASN A 755 -27.75 0.08 18.77
C ASN A 755 -26.64 -0.79 18.16
N ILE A 756 -25.46 -0.75 18.77
CA ILE A 756 -24.33 -1.60 18.39
C ILE A 756 -24.00 -2.50 19.57
N THR A 757 -24.16 -3.82 19.39
CA THR A 757 -23.89 -4.83 20.42
C THR A 757 -22.90 -5.87 19.91
N THR A 758 -21.89 -6.19 20.71
CA THR A 758 -20.91 -7.23 20.37
C THR A 758 -20.80 -8.28 21.46
N TYR A 759 -20.69 -9.55 21.07
CA TYR A 759 -20.51 -10.69 21.96
C TYR A 759 -19.20 -11.39 21.62
N GLY A 760 -18.23 -11.37 22.52
CA GLY A 760 -16.96 -12.07 22.37
C GLY A 760 -15.79 -11.38 23.04
N TYR A 761 -14.73 -12.13 23.27
CA TYR A 761 -13.49 -11.60 23.82
C TYR A 761 -12.73 -10.78 22.76
N GLY A 762 -12.23 -9.61 23.13
CA GLY A 762 -11.51 -8.69 22.24
C GLY A 762 -12.39 -7.92 21.26
N ALA A 763 -13.73 -8.00 21.38
CA ALA A 763 -14.66 -7.29 20.51
C ALA A 763 -15.02 -5.91 21.08
N SER A 764 -14.96 -4.89 20.21
CA SER A 764 -15.37 -3.51 20.51
C SER A 764 -16.63 -3.17 19.74
N ALA A 765 -17.52 -2.37 20.32
CA ALA A 765 -18.70 -1.88 19.61
C ALA A 765 -18.31 -0.84 18.55
N LEU A 766 -17.44 0.11 18.89
CA LEU A 766 -17.04 1.20 18.00
C LEU A 766 -15.52 1.43 18.10
N ILE A 767 -14.85 1.43 16.95
CA ILE A 767 -13.43 1.80 16.82
C ILE A 767 -13.31 2.91 15.77
N ALA A 768 -12.70 4.02 16.14
CA ALA A 768 -12.35 5.13 15.26
C ALA A 768 -10.86 5.44 15.41
N GLN A 769 -10.05 5.31 14.36
CA GLN A 769 -8.60 5.53 14.46
C GLN A 769 -8.02 6.27 13.25
N SER A 770 -7.13 7.21 13.52
CA SER A 770 -6.33 7.89 12.52
C SER A 770 -4.87 7.70 12.85
N ILE A 771 -4.14 6.95 12.03
CA ILE A 771 -2.78 6.51 12.31
C ILE A 771 -1.85 7.02 11.22
N GLY A 772 -0.80 7.73 11.59
CA GLY A 772 0.28 8.09 10.68
C GLY A 772 1.27 6.94 10.45
N GLY A 773 1.81 6.85 9.23
CA GLY A 773 2.81 5.84 8.87
C GLY A 773 4.19 6.12 9.46
N GLY A 774 4.99 5.08 9.69
CA GLY A 774 6.37 5.25 10.17
C GLY A 774 7.31 5.85 9.10
N GLY A 775 8.35 6.56 9.53
CA GLY A 775 9.40 7.07 8.66
C GLY A 775 10.37 5.98 8.18
N GLY A 776 10.97 6.20 7.01
CA GLY A 776 11.93 5.30 6.38
C GLY A 776 13.31 5.31 7.05
N VAL A 777 14.04 4.20 6.96
CA VAL A 777 15.39 4.07 7.55
C VAL A 777 16.46 4.59 6.57
N GLY A 778 17.45 5.33 7.07
CA GLY A 778 18.60 5.77 6.30
C GLY A 778 19.57 4.62 5.96
N GLY A 779 20.17 4.66 4.78
CA GLY A 779 21.16 3.70 4.33
C GLY A 779 22.51 3.86 5.04
N TYR A 780 23.20 2.76 5.31
CA TYR A 780 24.56 2.75 5.79
C TYR A 780 25.56 3.09 4.67
N SER A 781 26.72 3.60 5.09
CA SER A 781 27.86 3.89 4.25
C SER A 781 29.14 3.25 4.78
N VAL A 782 29.99 2.82 3.84
CA VAL A 782 31.34 2.30 4.11
C VAL A 782 32.31 2.89 3.11
N ALA A 783 33.35 3.59 3.59
CA ALA A 783 34.45 4.08 2.78
C ALA A 783 35.77 3.46 3.29
N THR A 784 36.51 2.81 2.39
CA THR A 784 37.81 2.22 2.73
C THR A 784 38.87 2.62 1.71
N ASP A 785 40.06 2.98 2.18
CA ASP A 785 41.15 3.44 1.33
C ASP A 785 42.48 2.78 1.72
N VAL A 786 43.27 2.38 0.72
CA VAL A 786 44.65 1.91 0.86
C VAL A 786 45.54 2.72 -0.10
N SER A 787 46.64 3.30 0.39
CA SER A 787 47.52 4.18 -0.39
C SER A 787 49.00 3.89 -0.12
N LEU A 788 49.86 3.99 -1.15
CA LEU A 788 51.31 4.06 -0.96
C LEU A 788 51.80 5.49 -0.67
N THR A 789 50.92 6.49 -0.67
CA THR A 789 51.27 7.85 -0.25
C THR A 789 50.24 8.40 0.74
N SER A 790 49.41 9.36 0.33
CA SER A 790 48.37 9.96 1.16
C SER A 790 46.99 9.51 0.74
N GLY A 791 46.16 9.18 1.72
CA GLY A 791 44.86 8.59 1.50
C GLY A 791 43.78 9.22 2.38
N ALA A 792 42.55 9.21 1.87
CA ALA A 792 41.38 9.68 2.60
C ALA A 792 40.18 8.73 2.44
N ALA A 793 39.47 8.48 3.54
CA ALA A 793 38.20 7.78 3.54
C ALA A 793 37.12 8.63 4.22
N VAL A 794 36.03 8.93 3.53
CA VAL A 794 34.90 9.71 4.05
C VAL A 794 33.62 8.91 3.91
N SER A 795 32.94 8.66 5.02
CA SER A 795 31.69 7.93 5.08
C SER A 795 30.62 8.78 5.77
N ILE A 796 29.48 8.99 5.13
CA ILE A 796 28.33 9.71 5.70
C ILE A 796 27.11 8.79 5.65
N GLY A 797 26.50 8.46 6.78
CA GLY A 797 25.31 7.64 6.85
C GLY A 797 24.08 8.41 6.39
N GLY A 798 23.13 7.73 5.77
CA GLY A 798 21.89 8.34 5.32
C GLY A 798 20.98 8.73 6.49
N THR A 799 20.22 9.82 6.37
CA THR A 799 19.27 10.22 7.41
C THR A 799 18.03 9.33 7.42
N GLY A 800 17.40 9.14 8.58
CA GLY A 800 16.05 8.57 8.70
C GLY A 800 14.98 9.57 8.29
N GLY A 801 13.84 9.07 7.82
CA GLY A 801 12.68 9.87 7.42
C GLY A 801 11.75 10.19 8.59
N ASN A 802 10.95 11.25 8.46
CA ASN A 802 9.97 11.60 9.48
C ASN A 802 8.78 10.63 9.50
N GLY A 803 8.13 10.45 10.65
CA GLY A 803 6.82 9.81 10.71
C GLY A 803 5.74 10.67 10.06
N GLY A 804 4.68 10.04 9.56
CA GLY A 804 3.46 10.73 9.15
C GLY A 804 2.54 11.02 10.33
N SER A 805 1.73 12.07 10.25
CA SER A 805 0.81 12.45 11.32
C SER A 805 -0.44 11.56 11.33
N GLY A 806 -1.00 11.31 12.51
CA GLY A 806 -2.43 11.01 12.65
C GLY A 806 -3.26 12.28 12.49
N SER A 807 -4.57 12.14 12.36
CA SER A 807 -5.49 13.27 12.14
C SER A 807 -6.63 13.30 13.15
N THR A 808 -7.48 14.33 13.04
CA THR A 808 -8.57 14.57 13.98
C THR A 808 -9.59 13.44 13.94
N ILE A 809 -10.07 13.03 15.11
CA ILE A 809 -11.13 12.05 15.24
C ILE A 809 -12.32 12.69 15.92
N ASN A 810 -13.50 12.55 15.34
CA ASN A 810 -14.76 12.99 15.94
C ASN A 810 -15.74 11.82 15.96
N VAL A 811 -16.27 11.50 17.13
CA VAL A 811 -17.30 10.46 17.32
C VAL A 811 -18.53 11.08 17.96
N TYR A 812 -19.68 10.93 17.30
CA TYR A 812 -20.99 11.34 17.80
C TYR A 812 -21.87 10.10 17.98
N ASN A 813 -22.09 9.70 19.23
CA ASN A 813 -22.86 8.51 19.56
C ASN A 813 -24.19 8.87 20.25
N TYR A 814 -25.31 8.59 19.58
CA TYR A 814 -26.67 8.71 20.14
C TYR A 814 -27.29 7.35 20.47
N GLY A 815 -26.90 6.28 19.77
CA GLY A 815 -27.32 4.90 20.03
C GLY A 815 -26.65 4.25 21.25
N GLN A 816 -27.20 3.14 21.74
CA GLN A 816 -26.53 2.35 22.78
C GLN A 816 -25.33 1.58 22.20
N LEU A 817 -24.21 1.58 22.92
CA LEU A 817 -23.05 0.74 22.64
C LEU A 817 -22.88 -0.29 23.75
N ALA A 818 -22.85 -1.58 23.41
CA ALA A 818 -22.71 -2.66 24.38
C ALA A 818 -21.69 -3.72 23.97
N THR A 819 -20.85 -4.15 24.90
CA THR A 819 -19.95 -5.31 24.72
C THR A 819 -20.10 -6.34 25.84
N TYR A 820 -20.11 -7.62 25.46
CA TYR A 820 -20.18 -8.77 26.37
C TYR A 820 -19.04 -9.74 26.06
N GLY A 821 -18.04 -9.83 26.93
CA GLY A 821 -16.91 -10.77 26.77
C GLY A 821 -15.57 -10.26 27.30
N GLY A 822 -15.34 -8.94 27.24
CA GLY A 822 -14.12 -8.26 27.72
C GLY A 822 -12.93 -8.34 26.77
N GLY A 823 -11.76 -7.87 27.19
CA GLY A 823 -10.52 -7.87 26.40
C GLY A 823 -10.30 -6.66 25.48
N ALA A 824 -11.31 -5.80 25.29
CA ALA A 824 -11.26 -4.59 24.47
C ALA A 824 -12.23 -3.51 25.01
N PRO A 825 -12.00 -2.23 24.71
CA PRO A 825 -12.92 -1.15 25.08
C PRO A 825 -14.24 -1.23 24.29
N VAL A 826 -15.34 -0.69 24.83
CA VAL A 826 -16.62 -0.56 24.09
C VAL A 826 -16.47 0.44 22.95
N LEU A 827 -15.95 1.64 23.27
CA LEU A 827 -15.65 2.70 22.32
C LEU A 827 -14.15 3.03 22.40
N LEU A 828 -13.44 2.86 21.28
CA LEU A 828 -12.05 3.30 21.12
C LEU A 828 -11.97 4.42 20.08
N ALA A 829 -11.47 5.58 20.46
CA ALA A 829 -11.14 6.68 19.56
C ALA A 829 -9.65 7.03 19.72
N GLN A 830 -8.84 6.90 18.67
CA GLN A 830 -7.38 7.01 18.82
C GLN A 830 -6.69 7.65 17.61
N SER A 831 -6.08 8.82 17.81
CA SER A 831 -5.21 9.47 16.83
C SER A 831 -3.75 9.24 17.20
N VAL A 832 -2.96 8.66 16.29
CA VAL A 832 -1.58 8.27 16.53
C VAL A 832 -0.67 8.86 15.47
N GLY A 833 0.35 9.59 15.90
CA GLY A 833 1.47 9.99 15.04
C GLY A 833 2.41 8.82 14.77
N GLY A 834 2.88 8.71 13.53
CA GLY A 834 3.90 7.74 13.13
C GLY A 834 5.25 8.04 13.76
N GLY A 835 6.02 6.99 14.04
CA GLY A 835 7.39 7.11 14.53
C GLY A 835 8.38 7.56 13.44
N GLY A 836 9.46 8.24 13.83
CA GLY A 836 10.56 8.60 12.95
C GLY A 836 11.46 7.41 12.62
N GLY A 837 12.08 7.44 11.44
CA GLY A 837 13.00 6.42 10.96
C GLY A 837 14.40 6.56 11.56
N ALA A 838 15.14 5.46 11.64
CA ALA A 838 16.52 5.46 12.12
C ALA A 838 17.48 6.02 11.06
N GLY A 839 18.53 6.71 11.49
CA GLY A 839 19.66 7.08 10.63
C GLY A 839 20.60 5.91 10.36
N GLY A 840 21.26 5.94 9.21
CA GLY A 840 22.19 4.93 8.74
C GLY A 840 23.57 5.04 9.36
N PHE A 841 24.29 3.93 9.42
CA PHE A 841 25.62 3.84 10.00
C PHE A 841 26.69 4.31 9.01
N ALA A 842 27.84 4.79 9.49
CA ALA A 842 28.97 5.21 8.67
C ALA A 842 30.27 4.57 9.18
N ILE A 843 31.07 4.01 8.26
CA ILE A 843 32.36 3.40 8.56
C ILE A 843 33.40 3.96 7.59
N ALA A 844 34.44 4.61 8.10
CA ALA A 844 35.57 5.10 7.33
C ALA A 844 36.88 4.45 7.80
N GLY A 845 37.60 3.80 6.90
CA GLY A 845 38.87 3.14 7.18
C GLY A 845 39.95 3.54 6.18
N ASN A 846 41.13 3.92 6.64
CA ASN A 846 42.24 4.29 5.76
C ASN A 846 43.56 3.66 6.22
N ILE A 847 44.35 3.17 5.27
CA ILE A 847 45.73 2.71 5.48
C ILE A 847 46.61 3.44 4.44
N SER A 848 47.63 4.17 4.86
CA SER A 848 48.48 4.96 3.97
C SER A 848 49.92 5.01 4.45
N GLU A 849 50.91 5.11 3.57
CA GLU A 849 52.30 5.25 4.02
C GLU A 849 52.61 6.64 4.60
N SER A 850 52.08 7.72 4.00
CA SER A 850 52.33 9.11 4.40
C SER A 850 51.21 9.66 5.28
N ASN A 851 50.27 10.43 4.72
CA ASN A 851 49.18 11.04 5.48
C ASN A 851 47.87 10.29 5.24
N GLY A 852 47.22 9.86 6.31
CA GLY A 852 45.94 9.16 6.30
C GLY A 852 44.86 9.96 6.99
N ALA A 853 43.70 10.12 6.35
CA ALA A 853 42.53 10.75 6.93
C ALA A 853 41.30 9.85 6.83
N SER A 854 40.55 9.74 7.92
CA SER A 854 39.27 9.05 7.95
C SER A 854 38.21 9.92 8.62
N LEU A 855 37.04 10.03 8.01
CA LEU A 855 35.89 10.76 8.52
C LEU A 855 34.64 9.89 8.42
N ALA A 856 34.00 9.58 9.55
CA ALA A 856 32.70 8.94 9.59
C ALA A 856 31.66 9.86 10.23
N ILE A 857 30.51 10.06 9.58
CA ILE A 857 29.38 10.81 10.11
C ILE A 857 28.14 9.91 10.07
N GLY A 858 27.58 9.55 11.23
CA GLY A 858 26.35 8.77 11.30
C GLY A 858 25.15 9.60 10.81
N GLY A 859 24.17 8.94 10.19
CA GLY A 859 22.96 9.61 9.72
C GLY A 859 22.05 10.06 10.88
N GLY A 860 21.41 11.21 10.79
CA GLY A 860 20.43 11.64 11.79
C GLY A 860 19.16 10.77 11.77
N GLY A 861 18.53 10.55 12.92
CA GLY A 861 17.20 9.95 13.02
C GLY A 861 16.10 10.94 12.62
N GLY A 862 15.03 10.45 12.00
CA GLY A 862 13.88 11.27 11.64
C GLY A 862 12.99 11.59 12.83
N ALA A 863 12.22 12.68 12.76
CA ALA A 863 11.29 13.05 13.82
C ALA A 863 10.05 12.14 13.82
N GLY A 864 9.50 11.87 15.01
CA GLY A 864 8.15 11.37 15.17
C GLY A 864 7.13 12.44 14.82
N SER A 865 5.88 12.03 14.61
CA SER A 865 4.84 12.92 14.09
C SER A 865 3.67 13.14 15.04
N ILE A 866 2.76 14.02 14.66
CA ILE A 866 1.65 14.46 15.53
C ILE A 866 0.55 13.39 15.60
N GLY A 867 0.08 13.07 16.81
CA GLY A 867 -1.25 12.48 17.00
C GLY A 867 -2.23 13.61 17.24
N ASN A 868 -3.19 13.82 16.35
CA ASN A 868 -4.06 14.99 16.42
C ASN A 868 -5.15 14.84 17.52
N SER A 869 -6.04 15.82 17.60
CA SER A 869 -7.09 15.85 18.60
C SER A 869 -8.11 14.73 18.41
N VAL A 870 -8.61 14.20 19.52
CA VAL A 870 -9.68 13.20 19.56
C VAL A 870 -10.84 13.79 20.33
N GLY A 871 -12.03 13.81 19.71
CA GLY A 871 -13.28 14.27 20.30
C GLY A 871 -14.33 13.17 20.30
N VAL A 872 -14.89 12.86 21.47
CA VAL A 872 -15.99 11.90 21.62
C VAL A 872 -17.16 12.57 22.35
N LEU A 873 -18.33 12.59 21.72
CA LEU A 873 -19.59 13.02 22.32
C LEU A 873 -20.55 11.83 22.35
N SER A 874 -20.90 11.35 23.55
CA SER A 874 -21.82 10.22 23.73
C SER A 874 -23.08 10.61 24.50
N TYR A 875 -24.20 10.67 23.79
CA TYR A 875 -25.55 10.80 24.33
C TYR A 875 -26.16 9.44 24.69
N GLY A 876 -25.80 8.39 23.94
CA GLY A 876 -26.23 7.03 24.21
C GLY A 876 -25.47 6.37 25.38
N ASN A 877 -26.07 5.33 25.95
CA ASN A 877 -25.46 4.55 27.03
C ASN A 877 -24.32 3.67 26.51
N ILE A 878 -23.23 3.59 27.27
CA ILE A 878 -22.08 2.71 27.05
C ILE A 878 -22.09 1.63 28.12
N ILE A 879 -22.18 0.36 27.71
CA ILE A 879 -22.28 -0.79 28.61
C ILE A 879 -21.15 -1.78 28.29
N SER A 880 -20.32 -2.08 29.29
CA SER A 880 -19.29 -3.11 29.17
C SER A 880 -19.48 -4.19 30.23
N VAL A 881 -19.58 -5.44 29.80
CA VAL A 881 -19.63 -6.60 30.69
C VAL A 881 -18.48 -7.53 30.33
N ALA A 882 -17.42 -7.52 31.14
CA ALA A 882 -16.29 -8.42 30.95
C ALA A 882 -16.66 -9.87 31.28
N GLY A 883 -16.11 -10.81 30.52
CA GLY A 883 -16.09 -12.23 30.90
C GLY A 883 -15.05 -12.51 31.99
N ALA A 884 -14.75 -13.80 32.22
CA ALA A 884 -13.82 -14.23 33.27
C ALA A 884 -12.39 -13.63 33.16
N ALA A 885 -11.97 -13.22 31.97
CA ALA A 885 -10.66 -12.63 31.72
C ALA A 885 -10.52 -11.16 32.19
N GLY A 886 -11.62 -10.46 32.48
CA GLY A 886 -11.61 -9.04 32.84
C GLY A 886 -11.22 -8.10 31.68
N ASN A 887 -10.77 -6.89 32.02
CA ASN A 887 -10.21 -5.87 31.12
C ASN A 887 -11.16 -5.44 29.99
N ALA A 888 -12.25 -4.75 30.34
CA ALA A 888 -13.24 -4.25 29.39
C ALA A 888 -13.54 -2.76 29.66
N PRO A 889 -12.66 -1.84 29.23
CA PRO A 889 -12.90 -0.42 29.44
C PRO A 889 -14.19 0.06 28.74
N GLY A 890 -14.86 1.06 29.29
CA GLY A 890 -16.04 1.65 28.65
C GLY A 890 -15.64 2.47 27.43
N LEU A 891 -15.10 3.65 27.68
CA LEU A 891 -14.66 4.61 26.66
C LEU A 891 -13.16 4.84 26.77
N VAL A 892 -12.45 4.75 25.65
CA VAL A 892 -11.03 5.11 25.54
C VAL A 892 -10.85 6.16 24.44
N ALA A 893 -10.40 7.36 24.80
CA ALA A 893 -10.04 8.44 23.88
C ALA A 893 -8.55 8.75 24.01
N GLN A 894 -7.79 8.73 22.91
CA GLN A 894 -6.32 8.80 22.94
C GLN A 894 -5.74 9.62 21.79
N ALA A 895 -5.07 10.73 22.12
CA ALA A 895 -4.18 11.44 21.21
C ALA A 895 -2.73 11.10 21.55
N LEU A 896 -1.98 10.47 20.63
CA LEU A 896 -0.64 9.94 20.89
C LEU A 896 0.36 10.47 19.86
N GLY A 897 1.40 11.17 20.30
CA GLY A 897 2.52 11.54 19.44
C GLY A 897 3.41 10.35 19.10
N GLY A 898 3.99 10.35 17.89
CA GLY A 898 4.93 9.32 17.45
C GLY A 898 6.31 9.49 18.07
N SER A 899 7.06 8.42 18.28
CA SER A 899 8.45 8.52 18.80
C SER A 899 9.43 9.03 17.75
N GLY A 900 10.51 9.70 18.16
CA GLY A 900 11.64 10.04 17.31
C GLY A 900 12.52 8.83 16.95
N GLY A 901 13.20 8.92 15.81
CA GLY A 901 14.14 7.91 15.32
C GLY A 901 15.53 8.03 15.96
N ASN A 902 16.24 6.92 16.08
CA ASN A 902 17.62 6.93 16.58
C ASN A 902 18.60 7.40 15.51
N GLY A 903 19.64 8.13 15.92
CA GLY A 903 20.76 8.47 15.06
C GLY A 903 21.70 7.28 14.80
N GLY A 904 22.42 7.33 13.68
CA GLY A 904 23.33 6.30 13.21
C GLY A 904 24.70 6.34 13.90
N PHE A 905 25.36 5.19 13.94
CA PHE A 905 26.72 5.00 14.43
C PHE A 905 27.74 5.54 13.42
N ALA A 906 28.87 6.02 13.93
CA ALA A 906 30.02 6.44 13.14
C ALA A 906 31.30 5.78 13.65
N VAL A 907 32.05 5.13 12.76
CA VAL A 907 33.34 4.50 13.08
C VAL A 907 34.40 5.00 12.11
N SER A 908 35.48 5.58 12.61
CA SER A 908 36.60 6.10 11.82
C SER A 908 37.91 5.49 12.29
N GLY A 909 38.71 4.99 11.35
CA GLY A 909 39.98 4.33 11.57
C GLY A 909 41.06 4.76 10.57
N SER A 910 42.25 5.17 11.01
CA SER A 910 43.37 5.47 10.11
C SER A 910 44.71 4.89 10.59
N MET A 911 45.47 4.31 9.67
CA MET A 911 46.83 3.82 9.88
C MET A 911 47.78 4.52 8.89
N ALA A 912 48.59 5.49 9.34
CA ALA A 912 49.50 6.23 8.46
C ALA A 912 50.63 6.93 9.23
N SER A 913 51.69 7.42 8.57
CA SER A 913 52.74 8.21 9.24
C SER A 913 52.19 9.48 9.89
N GLY A 914 51.27 10.16 9.22
CA GLY A 914 50.41 11.20 9.77
C GLY A 914 48.95 10.76 9.74
N SER A 915 48.31 10.44 10.87
CA SER A 915 46.93 9.94 10.87
C SER A 915 45.91 10.90 11.47
N LEU A 916 44.73 10.98 10.85
CA LEU A 916 43.57 11.71 11.36
C LEU A 916 42.33 10.80 11.28
N SER A 917 41.64 10.65 12.41
CA SER A 917 40.37 9.93 12.49
C SER A 917 39.31 10.79 13.16
N LEU A 918 38.22 11.09 12.45
CA LEU A 918 37.09 11.85 12.95
C LEU A 918 35.80 11.02 12.85
N ALA A 919 35.13 10.84 13.97
CA ALA A 919 33.81 10.21 14.04
C ALA A 919 32.78 11.16 14.66
N LEU A 920 31.64 11.35 14.02
CA LEU A 920 30.49 12.08 14.53
C LEU A 920 29.25 11.19 14.48
N GLY A 921 28.63 10.90 15.62
CA GLY A 921 27.37 10.15 15.66
C GLY A 921 26.24 10.91 14.97
N GLY A 922 25.17 10.23 14.59
CA GLY A 922 23.96 10.87 14.07
C GLY A 922 23.07 11.42 15.19
N GLY A 923 22.43 12.58 15.00
CA GLY A 923 21.48 13.10 16.01
C GLY A 923 20.23 12.23 16.14
N GLY A 924 19.63 12.19 17.34
CA GLY A 924 18.31 11.59 17.55
C GLY A 924 17.18 12.51 17.05
N GLY A 925 16.13 11.93 16.48
CA GLY A 925 14.95 12.68 16.04
C GLY A 925 14.06 13.10 17.21
N ALA A 926 13.35 14.22 17.09
CA ALA A 926 12.39 14.63 18.11
C ALA A 926 11.17 13.70 18.17
N GLY A 927 10.58 13.54 19.34
CA GLY A 927 9.26 12.93 19.51
C GLY A 927 8.16 13.87 19.01
N GLY A 928 7.05 13.30 18.58
CA GLY A 928 5.89 14.00 18.06
C GLY A 928 4.94 14.46 19.15
N THR A 929 4.21 15.54 18.88
CA THR A 929 3.25 16.13 19.81
C THR A 929 1.90 15.39 19.78
N SER A 930 1.20 15.29 20.92
CA SER A 930 -0.21 14.89 20.95
C SER A 930 -1.17 16.06 21.02
N GLY A 931 -2.33 15.91 20.39
CA GLY A 931 -3.45 16.86 20.41
C GLY A 931 -4.32 16.77 21.68
N LEU A 932 -5.39 17.55 21.72
CA LEU A 932 -6.35 17.50 22.81
C LEU A 932 -7.12 16.17 22.75
N ALA A 933 -7.24 15.50 23.88
CA ALA A 933 -8.18 14.41 24.02
C ALA A 933 -9.40 14.92 24.82
N TYR A 934 -10.57 14.88 24.17
CA TYR A 934 -11.82 15.51 24.60
C TYR A 934 -12.94 14.48 24.63
N THR A 935 -13.60 14.35 25.78
CA THR A 935 -14.71 13.43 25.98
C THR A 935 -15.87 14.13 26.69
N ASP A 936 -17.07 14.03 26.12
CA ASP A 936 -18.33 14.45 26.75
C ASP A 936 -19.32 13.29 26.76
N THR A 937 -19.71 12.84 27.95
CA THR A 937 -20.68 11.76 28.13
C THR A 937 -21.91 12.32 28.82
N LEU A 938 -23.02 12.37 28.08
CA LEU A 938 -24.34 12.73 28.59
C LEU A 938 -25.17 11.47 28.91
N GLY A 939 -24.90 10.38 28.20
CA GLY A 939 -25.38 9.04 28.54
C GLY A 939 -24.55 8.40 29.68
N SER A 940 -25.05 7.32 30.25
CA SER A 940 -24.33 6.60 31.31
C SER A 940 -23.23 5.70 30.76
N VAL A 941 -22.10 5.60 31.48
CA VAL A 941 -21.01 4.65 31.21
C VAL A 941 -20.98 3.62 32.33
N THR A 942 -21.33 2.37 32.02
CA THR A 942 -21.34 1.27 33.00
C THR A 942 -20.36 0.20 32.57
N THR A 943 -19.46 -0.21 33.47
CA THR A 943 -18.51 -1.29 33.22
C THR A 943 -18.52 -2.31 34.35
N SER A 944 -18.35 -3.58 34.01
CA SER A 944 -18.25 -4.68 34.97
C SER A 944 -17.07 -5.58 34.60
N GLY A 945 -16.31 -6.02 35.61
CA GLY A 945 -15.07 -6.78 35.48
C GLY A 945 -13.86 -6.09 36.09
N ALA A 946 -12.85 -6.88 36.49
CA ALA A 946 -11.58 -6.34 36.98
C ALA A 946 -10.81 -5.66 35.83
N LEU A 947 -10.04 -4.60 36.13
CA LEU A 947 -9.27 -3.81 35.15
C LEU A 947 -10.14 -3.12 34.07
N SER A 948 -11.43 -2.89 34.35
CA SER A 948 -12.38 -2.30 33.42
C SER A 948 -12.66 -0.85 33.80
N ALA A 949 -11.80 0.06 33.37
CA ALA A 949 -11.99 1.49 33.61
C ALA A 949 -13.27 2.02 32.92
N GLY A 950 -13.97 2.98 33.53
CA GLY A 950 -15.16 3.61 32.93
C GLY A 950 -14.79 4.46 31.72
N ILE A 951 -14.10 5.57 31.96
CA ILE A 951 -13.59 6.50 30.96
C ILE A 951 -12.07 6.58 31.09
N VAL A 952 -11.35 6.40 29.99
CA VAL A 952 -9.91 6.65 29.87
C VAL A 952 -9.69 7.70 28.79
N ASP A 953 -9.11 8.84 29.17
CA ASP A 953 -8.84 9.95 28.25
C ASP A 953 -7.36 10.33 28.34
N GLN A 954 -6.61 10.26 27.24
CA GLN A 954 -5.16 10.43 27.26
C GLN A 954 -4.64 11.30 26.11
N SER A 955 -3.77 12.24 26.46
CA SER A 955 -2.94 12.98 25.51
C SER A 955 -1.48 12.76 25.86
N ILE A 956 -0.76 11.96 25.06
CA ILE A 956 0.61 11.54 25.36
C ILE A 956 1.56 11.94 24.24
N GLY A 957 2.56 12.76 24.55
CA GLY A 957 3.64 13.11 23.63
C GLY A 957 4.59 11.94 23.39
N GLY A 958 5.15 11.86 22.19
CA GLY A 958 6.07 10.79 21.80
C GLY A 958 7.46 10.97 22.42
N ALA A 959 8.18 9.88 22.67
CA ALA A 959 9.56 9.98 23.17
C ALA A 959 10.53 10.46 22.09
N GLY A 960 11.59 11.18 22.47
CA GLY A 960 12.70 11.55 21.59
C GLY A 960 13.62 10.36 21.28
N GLY A 961 14.26 10.39 20.12
CA GLY A 961 15.21 9.38 19.67
C GLY A 961 16.60 9.56 20.29
N ASN A 962 17.37 8.48 20.38
CA ASN A 962 18.73 8.54 20.93
C ASN A 962 19.73 9.04 19.88
N GLY A 963 20.75 9.77 20.32
CA GLY A 963 21.91 10.11 19.51
C GLY A 963 22.79 8.88 19.23
N GLY A 964 23.49 8.91 18.11
CA GLY A 964 24.35 7.84 17.63
C GLY A 964 25.73 7.84 18.27
N VAL A 965 26.36 6.66 18.32
CA VAL A 965 27.69 6.47 18.90
C VAL A 965 28.79 6.83 17.89
N ALA A 966 29.85 7.48 18.36
CA ALA A 966 31.04 7.81 17.57
C ALA A 966 32.29 7.09 18.10
N LEU A 967 33.01 6.39 17.22
CA LEU A 967 34.27 5.71 17.56
C LEU A 967 35.36 6.19 16.59
N ALA A 968 36.42 6.81 17.11
CA ALA A 968 37.57 7.24 16.32
C ALA A 968 38.85 6.55 16.82
N GLY A 969 39.61 5.96 15.90
CA GLY A 969 40.76 5.11 16.19
C GLY A 969 41.94 5.37 15.24
N GLY A 970 43.16 5.55 15.73
CA GLY A 970 44.32 5.74 14.85
C GLY A 970 45.60 5.04 15.30
N LEU A 971 46.43 4.64 14.33
CA LEU A 971 47.81 4.20 14.56
C LEU A 971 48.75 4.97 13.62
N SER A 972 49.77 5.64 14.16
CA SER A 972 50.79 6.32 13.37
C SER A 972 52.21 6.09 13.86
N ASN A 973 53.18 6.23 12.95
CA ASN A 973 54.61 6.30 13.26
C ASN A 973 55.12 7.77 13.37
N GLY A 974 54.19 8.73 13.41
CA GLY A 974 54.46 10.16 13.42
C GLY A 974 53.37 10.89 14.20
N THR A 975 52.74 11.91 13.61
CA THR A 975 51.66 12.65 14.28
C THR A 975 50.31 11.97 14.08
N ALA A 976 49.51 11.81 15.12
CA ALA A 976 48.15 11.30 15.02
C ALA A 976 47.15 12.22 15.72
N ALA A 977 45.91 12.25 15.24
CA ALA A 977 44.77 12.87 15.92
C ALA A 977 43.49 12.02 15.75
N SER A 978 42.74 11.88 16.83
CA SER A 978 41.45 11.19 16.88
C SER A 978 40.43 12.10 17.55
N VAL A 979 39.31 12.32 16.88
CA VAL A 979 38.20 13.12 17.39
C VAL A 979 36.92 12.31 17.29
N SER A 980 36.25 12.08 18.42
CA SER A 980 34.93 11.44 18.47
C SER A 980 33.92 12.38 19.09
N ILE A 981 32.79 12.60 18.44
CA ILE A 981 31.69 13.41 18.95
C ILE A 981 30.40 12.59 18.94
N GLY A 982 29.87 12.32 20.12
CA GLY A 982 28.54 11.75 20.28
C GLY A 982 27.49 12.81 19.95
N ALA A 983 26.48 12.44 19.16
CA ALA A 983 25.45 13.41 18.79
C ALA A 983 24.33 13.51 19.84
N GLY A 984 23.61 14.63 19.85
CA GLY A 984 22.55 14.86 20.82
C GLY A 984 21.35 13.91 20.66
N GLY A 985 20.67 13.63 21.76
CA GLY A 985 19.35 13.00 21.77
C GLY A 985 18.25 13.99 21.34
N GLY A 986 17.18 13.45 20.74
CA GLY A 986 16.03 14.25 20.34
C GLY A 986 15.17 14.68 21.53
N ALA A 987 14.48 15.81 21.43
CA ALA A 987 13.51 16.23 22.44
C ALA A 987 12.30 15.28 22.48
N GLY A 988 11.70 15.11 23.65
CA GLY A 988 10.39 14.48 23.80
C GLY A 988 9.30 15.41 23.26
N GLY A 989 8.24 14.82 22.71
CA GLY A 989 7.09 15.53 22.18
C GLY A 989 6.17 16.07 23.27
N ASP A 990 5.51 17.19 22.99
CA ASP A 990 4.58 17.81 23.93
C ASP A 990 3.23 17.07 23.95
N SER A 991 2.50 17.25 25.05
CA SER A 991 1.08 16.91 25.17
C SER A 991 0.24 18.18 25.22
N TYR A 992 -0.88 18.21 24.50
CA TYR A 992 -1.78 19.36 24.53
C TYR A 992 -2.58 19.43 25.83
N GLY A 993 -3.03 18.30 26.40
CA GLY A 993 -3.93 18.29 27.55
C GLY A 993 -5.15 17.42 27.34
N ILE A 994 -6.04 17.41 28.32
CA ILE A 994 -7.27 16.60 28.32
C ILE A 994 -8.47 17.41 28.82
N SER A 995 -9.68 17.04 28.39
CA SER A 995 -10.93 17.62 28.87
C SER A 995 -12.04 16.58 28.89
N VAL A 996 -12.49 16.20 30.08
CA VAL A 996 -13.59 15.22 30.26
C VAL A 996 -14.80 15.89 30.92
N ASN A 997 -15.99 15.69 30.38
CA ASN A 997 -17.26 15.89 31.07
C ASN A 997 -17.97 14.54 31.24
N ALA A 998 -18.13 14.11 32.48
CA ALA A 998 -18.71 12.83 32.85
C ALA A 998 -20.09 13.01 33.49
N ALA A 999 -21.16 12.50 32.86
CA ALA A 999 -22.48 12.39 33.48
C ALA A 999 -22.47 11.25 34.52
N ALA A 1000 -23.08 10.10 34.23
CA ALA A 1000 -23.11 8.97 35.15
C ALA A 1000 -22.05 7.93 34.77
N VAL A 1001 -21.13 7.59 35.68
CA VAL A 1001 -20.12 6.54 35.48
C VAL A 1001 -20.20 5.52 36.61
N SER A 1002 -20.33 4.24 36.27
CA SER A 1002 -20.34 3.14 37.24
C SER A 1002 -19.35 2.06 36.82
N THR A 1003 -18.49 1.65 37.75
CA THR A 1003 -17.48 0.61 37.52
C THR A 1003 -17.56 -0.45 38.61
N ALA A 1004 -17.80 -1.69 38.22
CA ALA A 1004 -17.93 -2.84 39.11
C ALA A 1004 -16.78 -3.83 38.87
N GLY A 1005 -15.70 -3.70 39.65
CA GLY A 1005 -14.55 -4.62 39.60
C GLY A 1005 -13.29 -4.04 40.21
N ASN A 1006 -12.35 -4.90 40.58
CA ASN A 1006 -11.09 -4.49 41.19
C ASN A 1006 -10.17 -3.80 40.17
N GLN A 1007 -9.45 -2.77 40.61
CA GLN A 1007 -8.54 -1.97 39.78
C GLN A 1007 -9.22 -1.34 38.55
N SER A 1008 -10.48 -0.95 38.70
CA SER A 1008 -11.35 -0.41 37.65
C SER A 1008 -11.68 1.05 37.98
N PRO A 1009 -10.85 2.02 37.58
CA PRO A 1009 -11.09 3.43 37.88
C PRO A 1009 -12.33 3.97 37.16
N GLY A 1010 -13.07 4.88 37.79
CA GLY A 1010 -14.23 5.54 37.19
C GLY A 1010 -13.83 6.37 35.97
N VAL A 1011 -13.07 7.43 36.22
CA VAL A 1011 -12.46 8.29 35.19
C VAL A 1011 -10.95 8.33 35.38
N LEU A 1012 -10.20 8.01 34.34
CA LEU A 1012 -8.74 8.16 34.27
C LEU A 1012 -8.39 9.12 33.14
N ALA A 1013 -7.95 10.32 33.48
CA ALA A 1013 -7.58 11.35 32.52
C ALA A 1013 -6.11 11.75 32.67
N GLN A 1014 -5.30 11.62 31.62
CA GLN A 1014 -3.85 11.82 31.70
C GLN A 1014 -3.31 12.61 30.50
N ALA A 1015 -2.68 13.75 30.79
CA ALA A 1015 -1.83 14.46 29.85
C ALA A 1015 -0.36 14.22 30.23
N ILE A 1016 0.44 13.63 29.34
CA ILE A 1016 1.82 13.23 29.62
C ILE A 1016 2.74 13.71 28.50
N GLY A 1017 3.75 14.52 28.84
CA GLY A 1017 4.82 14.88 27.91
C GLY A 1017 5.75 13.69 27.64
N GLY A 1018 6.28 13.60 26.42
CA GLY A 1018 7.20 12.53 26.02
C GLY A 1018 8.58 12.65 26.70
N ALA A 1019 9.27 11.53 26.91
CA ALA A 1019 10.64 11.57 27.44
C ALA A 1019 11.65 12.08 26.38
N GLY A 1020 12.68 12.80 26.80
CA GLY A 1020 13.82 13.17 25.94
C GLY A 1020 14.72 11.97 25.65
N GLY A 1021 15.34 11.96 24.47
CA GLY A 1021 16.26 10.92 24.03
C GLY A 1021 17.64 11.06 24.67
N ASN A 1022 18.38 9.95 24.76
CA ASN A 1022 19.74 9.98 25.32
C ASN A 1022 20.74 10.53 24.28
N GLY A 1023 21.77 11.23 24.74
CA GLY A 1023 22.92 11.61 23.93
C GLY A 1023 23.77 10.40 23.55
N GLY A 1024 24.39 10.48 22.37
CA GLY A 1024 25.27 9.46 21.82
C GLY A 1024 26.60 9.40 22.56
N TRP A 1025 27.16 8.19 22.63
CA TRP A 1025 28.46 7.96 23.25
C TRP A 1025 29.60 8.24 22.29
N ASP A 1026 30.78 8.46 22.83
CA ASP A 1026 31.96 8.73 22.04
C ASP A 1026 33.22 8.11 22.65
N VAL A 1027 34.05 7.54 21.78
CA VAL A 1027 35.37 7.01 22.16
C VAL A 1027 36.40 7.43 21.13
N ALA A 1028 37.44 8.13 21.58
CA ALA A 1028 38.60 8.45 20.78
C ALA A 1028 39.83 7.73 21.33
N ALA A 1029 40.48 6.92 20.49
CA ALA A 1029 41.69 6.20 20.86
C ALA A 1029 42.76 6.36 19.78
N GLN A 1030 44.01 6.63 20.18
CA GLN A 1030 45.10 6.57 19.21
C GLN A 1030 46.45 6.21 19.79
N VAL A 1031 47.32 5.79 18.89
CA VAL A 1031 48.75 5.55 19.11
C VAL A 1031 49.53 6.32 18.04
N GLY A 1032 50.53 7.11 18.43
CA GLY A 1032 51.42 7.79 17.49
C GLY A 1032 52.85 7.87 18.02
N ASP A 1033 53.89 7.77 17.19
CA ASP A 1033 55.27 7.83 17.71
C ASP A 1033 55.67 9.26 18.13
N ASP A 1034 55.33 10.29 17.34
CA ASP A 1034 55.71 11.67 17.63
C ASP A 1034 54.71 12.35 18.58
N ALA A 1035 53.58 12.79 18.04
CA ALA A 1035 52.57 13.54 18.76
C ALA A 1035 51.21 12.89 18.60
N ALA A 1036 50.47 12.79 19.69
CA ALA A 1036 49.19 12.14 19.71
C ALA A 1036 48.13 12.92 20.49
N LEU A 1037 46.94 13.06 19.92
CA LEU A 1037 45.81 13.79 20.48
C LEU A 1037 44.49 13.02 20.32
N SER A 1038 43.90 12.56 21.43
CA SER A 1038 42.49 12.12 21.42
C SER A 1038 41.57 13.18 22.02
N LEU A 1039 40.54 13.59 21.29
CA LEU A 1039 39.43 14.39 21.79
C LEU A 1039 38.12 13.61 21.69
N SER A 1040 37.44 13.50 22.82
CA SER A 1040 36.17 12.82 22.94
C SER A 1040 35.15 13.80 23.59
N VAL A 1041 34.00 14.01 22.94
CA VAL A 1041 32.86 14.81 23.43
C VAL A 1041 31.55 14.04 23.33
N GLY A 1042 30.88 13.83 24.46
CA GLY A 1042 29.60 13.15 24.57
C GLY A 1042 28.43 13.99 24.11
N GLY A 1043 27.42 13.33 23.54
CA GLY A 1043 26.21 14.00 23.08
C GLY A 1043 25.34 14.49 24.23
N ASN A 1044 24.68 15.63 24.09
CA ASN A 1044 23.72 16.08 25.09
C ASN A 1044 22.43 15.24 25.06
N GLY A 1045 21.81 15.02 26.21
CA GLY A 1045 20.46 14.46 26.32
C GLY A 1045 19.39 15.45 25.84
N GLY A 1046 18.32 14.94 25.25
CA GLY A 1046 17.18 15.73 24.79
C GLY A 1046 16.31 16.21 25.95
N ALA A 1047 15.64 17.36 25.78
CA ALA A 1047 14.65 17.83 26.76
C ALA A 1047 13.42 16.92 26.80
N GLY A 1048 12.78 16.78 27.97
CA GLY A 1048 11.46 16.16 28.09
C GLY A 1048 10.35 17.08 27.58
N GLY A 1049 9.32 16.49 27.00
CA GLY A 1049 8.14 17.18 26.49
C GLY A 1049 7.25 17.73 27.59
N ARG A 1050 6.49 18.78 27.28
CA ARG A 1050 5.68 19.55 28.22
C ARG A 1050 4.21 19.18 28.09
N VAL A 1051 3.41 19.46 29.11
CA VAL A 1051 1.96 19.57 28.97
C VAL A 1051 1.61 21.04 28.76
N THR A 1052 1.03 21.38 27.60
CA THR A 1052 0.91 22.77 27.14
C THR A 1052 -0.44 23.40 27.41
N GLY A 1053 -1.51 22.61 27.52
CA GLY A 1053 -2.85 23.03 27.93
C GLY A 1053 -3.32 22.38 29.22
N ALA A 1054 -4.45 22.86 29.73
CA ALA A 1054 -5.01 22.39 31.00
C ALA A 1054 -5.49 20.93 30.91
N SER A 1055 -5.46 20.24 32.05
CA SER A 1055 -6.08 18.93 32.23
C SER A 1055 -7.31 19.07 33.11
N SER A 1056 -8.50 19.09 32.51
CA SER A 1056 -9.76 19.31 33.21
C SER A 1056 -10.68 18.08 33.22
N VAL A 1057 -11.31 17.82 34.36
CA VAL A 1057 -12.43 16.87 34.47
C VAL A 1057 -13.60 17.54 35.19
N ALA A 1058 -14.77 17.53 34.54
CA ALA A 1058 -16.04 17.91 35.13
C ALA A 1058 -16.89 16.65 35.34
N VAL A 1059 -17.43 16.49 36.54
CA VAL A 1059 -18.33 15.39 36.90
C VAL A 1059 -19.72 16.00 37.09
N SER A 1060 -20.57 15.90 36.08
CA SER A 1060 -21.92 16.45 36.06
C SER A 1060 -22.98 15.49 36.62
N GLY A 1061 -22.72 14.18 36.64
CA GLY A 1061 -23.55 13.15 37.30
C GLY A 1061 -22.75 12.27 38.27
N PRO A 1062 -23.32 11.20 38.83
CA PRO A 1062 -22.63 10.38 39.84
C PRO A 1062 -21.51 9.51 39.23
N VAL A 1063 -20.37 9.41 39.92
CA VAL A 1063 -19.29 8.47 39.62
C VAL A 1063 -19.19 7.45 40.77
N SER A 1064 -19.43 6.16 40.49
CA SER A 1064 -19.36 5.07 41.48
C SER A 1064 -18.32 4.03 41.08
N THR A 1065 -17.50 3.62 42.05
CA THR A 1065 -16.55 2.50 41.91
C THR A 1065 -16.70 1.50 43.06
N ASP A 1066 -16.97 0.25 42.72
CA ASP A 1066 -17.38 -0.76 43.73
C ASP A 1066 -16.26 -1.74 44.11
N GLY A 1067 -15.12 -1.72 43.41
CA GLY A 1067 -14.01 -2.66 43.62
C GLY A 1067 -12.83 -2.12 44.41
N LEU A 1068 -11.94 -3.04 44.81
CA LEU A 1068 -10.67 -2.75 45.49
C LEU A 1068 -9.72 -1.99 44.56
N LEU A 1069 -8.96 -1.01 45.07
CA LEU A 1069 -7.96 -0.24 44.29
C LEU A 1069 -8.56 0.46 43.04
N SER A 1070 -9.84 0.85 43.12
CA SER A 1070 -10.61 1.43 42.01
C SER A 1070 -10.92 2.90 42.30
N PRO A 1071 -10.02 3.84 41.97
CA PRO A 1071 -10.25 5.25 42.28
C PRO A 1071 -11.41 5.83 41.45
N GLY A 1072 -12.15 6.78 42.03
CA GLY A 1072 -13.28 7.44 41.38
C GLY A 1072 -12.85 8.26 40.17
N VAL A 1073 -12.07 9.31 40.42
CA VAL A 1073 -11.53 10.21 39.37
C VAL A 1073 -10.03 10.39 39.57
N VAL A 1074 -9.27 10.13 38.52
CA VAL A 1074 -7.83 10.39 38.44
C VAL A 1074 -7.57 11.37 37.32
N VAL A 1075 -6.91 12.49 37.62
CA VAL A 1075 -6.51 13.51 36.66
C VAL A 1075 -5.04 13.84 36.85
N GLN A 1076 -4.25 13.71 35.79
CA GLN A 1076 -2.81 13.95 35.85
C GLN A 1076 -2.33 14.79 34.68
N SER A 1077 -1.51 15.80 35.00
CA SER A 1077 -0.68 16.51 34.05
C SER A 1077 0.78 16.25 34.41
N ILE A 1078 1.50 15.51 33.57
CA ILE A 1078 2.85 15.04 33.85
C ILE A 1078 3.80 15.53 32.76
N GLY A 1079 4.82 16.30 33.14
CA GLY A 1079 5.92 16.64 32.23
C GLY A 1079 6.80 15.43 31.94
N GLY A 1080 7.32 15.33 30.72
CA GLY A 1080 8.23 14.26 30.32
C GLY A 1080 9.61 14.39 30.96
N ASN A 1081 10.31 13.29 31.16
CA ASN A 1081 11.65 13.32 31.73
C ASN A 1081 12.70 13.75 30.68
N GLY A 1082 13.76 14.43 31.12
CA GLY A 1082 14.92 14.73 30.27
C GLY A 1082 15.77 13.49 29.99
N GLY A 1083 16.42 13.44 28.83
CA GLY A 1083 17.31 12.36 28.42
C GLY A 1083 18.69 12.46 29.06
N ASN A 1084 19.42 11.34 29.13
CA ASN A 1084 20.78 11.35 29.70
C ASN A 1084 21.81 11.86 28.69
N GLY A 1085 22.87 12.50 29.16
CA GLY A 1085 24.05 12.82 28.37
C GLY A 1085 24.84 11.56 27.98
N GLY A 1086 25.63 11.67 26.91
CA GLY A 1086 26.45 10.61 26.37
C GLY A 1086 27.77 10.45 27.13
N PHE A 1087 28.16 9.19 27.33
CA PHE A 1087 29.45 8.82 27.91
C PHE A 1087 30.60 9.11 26.93
N SER A 1088 31.70 9.66 27.46
CA SER A 1088 32.89 10.04 26.69
C SER A 1088 34.16 9.40 27.24
N ALA A 1089 34.99 8.83 26.36
CA ALA A 1089 36.29 8.26 26.72
C ALA A 1089 37.40 8.58 25.71
N GLY A 1090 38.55 9.02 26.22
CA GLY A 1090 39.74 9.32 25.45
C GLY A 1090 40.94 8.48 25.89
N ALA A 1091 41.67 7.90 24.95
CA ALA A 1091 42.91 7.17 25.20
C ALA A 1091 43.99 7.54 24.18
N THR A 1092 45.19 7.88 24.65
CA THR A 1092 46.30 8.30 23.78
C THR A 1092 47.60 7.67 24.25
N LEU A 1093 48.37 7.13 23.31
CA LEU A 1093 49.74 6.66 23.54
C LEU A 1093 50.69 7.36 22.54
N ALA A 1094 51.80 7.91 23.03
CA ALA A 1094 52.89 8.39 22.17
C ALA A 1094 54.27 8.37 22.81
N MET A 1095 55.32 8.38 21.97
CA MET A 1095 56.70 8.39 22.46
C MET A 1095 57.20 9.79 22.81
N GLN A 1096 56.76 10.86 22.12
CA GLN A 1096 57.18 12.24 22.45
C GLN A 1096 56.10 13.06 23.19
N SER A 1097 54.89 13.19 22.63
CA SER A 1097 53.82 14.00 23.24
C SER A 1097 52.44 13.36 23.10
N ALA A 1098 51.72 13.24 24.21
CA ALA A 1098 50.38 12.65 24.26
C ALA A 1098 49.42 13.57 25.02
N ALA A 1099 48.24 13.82 24.47
CA ALA A 1099 47.15 14.52 25.14
C ALA A 1099 45.83 13.79 24.91
N SER A 1100 45.06 13.58 25.98
CA SER A 1100 43.70 13.03 25.90
C SER A 1100 42.70 13.95 26.62
N PHE A 1101 41.58 14.21 25.96
CA PHE A 1101 40.46 14.98 26.49
C PHE A 1101 39.17 14.18 26.35
N ALA A 1102 38.40 14.11 27.42
CA ALA A 1102 37.07 13.52 27.44
C ALA A 1102 36.10 14.48 28.14
N ILE A 1103 35.01 14.83 27.46
CA ILE A 1103 33.97 15.72 27.97
C ILE A 1103 32.64 15.00 27.83
N GLY A 1104 32.06 14.56 28.94
CA GLY A 1104 30.74 13.95 28.94
C GLY A 1104 29.64 14.91 28.47
N GLY A 1105 28.54 14.35 27.96
CA GLY A 1105 27.39 15.12 27.52
C GLY A 1105 26.56 15.67 28.69
N GLY A 1106 25.91 16.81 28.49
CA GLY A 1106 24.94 17.35 29.44
C GLY A 1106 23.64 16.53 29.46
N GLY A 1107 23.02 16.39 30.63
CA GLY A 1107 21.66 15.84 30.74
C GLY A 1107 20.62 16.83 30.21
N GLY A 1108 19.51 16.29 29.68
CA GLY A 1108 18.38 17.10 29.21
C GLY A 1108 17.52 17.65 30.36
N SER A 1109 16.84 18.76 30.12
CA SER A 1109 15.87 19.30 31.08
C SER A 1109 14.59 18.45 31.14
N GLY A 1110 13.97 18.35 32.31
CA GLY A 1110 12.60 17.81 32.43
C GLY A 1110 11.56 18.76 31.84
N GLY A 1111 10.44 18.21 31.41
CA GLY A 1111 9.30 18.95 30.88
C GLY A 1111 8.41 19.53 31.98
N ALA A 1112 7.71 20.61 31.65
CA ALA A 1112 6.74 21.22 32.57
C ALA A 1112 5.39 20.48 32.52
N SER A 1113 4.71 20.36 33.66
CA SER A 1113 3.28 20.06 33.72
C SER A 1113 2.44 21.34 33.55
N ASN A 1114 1.12 21.19 33.54
CA ASN A 1114 0.13 22.27 33.46
C ASN A 1114 -0.90 22.18 34.59
N ASP A 1115 -1.84 23.11 34.61
CA ASP A 1115 -2.94 23.15 35.55
C ASP A 1115 -3.81 21.89 35.46
N VAL A 1116 -4.20 21.39 36.64
CA VAL A 1116 -5.19 20.32 36.77
C VAL A 1116 -6.41 20.85 37.48
N SER A 1117 -7.58 20.71 36.85
CA SER A 1117 -8.86 21.21 37.38
C SER A 1117 -9.88 20.08 37.46
N VAL A 1118 -10.51 19.93 38.63
CA VAL A 1118 -11.61 18.97 38.83
C VAL A 1118 -12.82 19.73 39.35
N THR A 1119 -13.93 19.68 38.60
CA THR A 1119 -15.21 20.28 38.99
C THR A 1119 -16.21 19.19 39.33
N LEU A 1120 -16.75 19.21 40.56
CA LEU A 1120 -17.70 18.22 41.05
C LEU A 1120 -19.10 18.82 41.13
N GLY A 1121 -19.96 18.49 40.16
CA GLY A 1121 -21.40 18.74 40.19
C GLY A 1121 -22.22 17.52 40.67
N GLY A 1122 -21.69 16.31 40.50
CA GLY A 1122 -22.26 15.05 40.98
C GLY A 1122 -21.50 14.43 42.17
N VAL A 1123 -22.06 13.35 42.73
CA VAL A 1123 -21.47 12.62 43.86
C VAL A 1123 -20.44 11.60 43.37
N ILE A 1124 -19.27 11.55 44.01
CA ILE A 1124 -18.28 10.48 43.82
C ILE A 1124 -18.37 9.50 44.99
N SER A 1125 -18.54 8.21 44.69
CA SER A 1125 -18.62 7.12 45.65
C SER A 1125 -17.58 6.04 45.32
N THR A 1126 -16.82 5.60 46.32
CA THR A 1126 -15.83 4.52 46.22
C THR A 1126 -16.06 3.54 47.37
N ALA A 1127 -16.30 2.25 47.10
CA ALA A 1127 -16.86 1.33 48.11
C ALA A 1127 -15.84 0.49 48.90
N GLN A 1128 -14.66 0.18 48.35
CA GLN A 1128 -13.70 -0.78 48.93
C GLN A 1128 -12.36 -0.12 49.28
N ASP A 1129 -11.48 -0.88 49.93
CA ASP A 1129 -10.18 -0.41 50.40
C ASP A 1129 -9.28 0.15 49.27
N GLN A 1130 -8.47 1.16 49.61
CA GLN A 1130 -7.47 1.78 48.72
C GLN A 1130 -8.06 2.40 47.43
N SER A 1131 -9.37 2.63 47.39
CA SER A 1131 -10.06 3.33 46.31
C SER A 1131 -10.19 4.82 46.63
N ILE A 1132 -9.30 5.64 46.06
CA ILE A 1132 -9.29 7.10 46.27
C ILE A 1132 -10.48 7.74 45.52
N GLY A 1133 -11.25 8.61 46.18
CA GLY A 1133 -12.34 9.35 45.53
C GLY A 1133 -11.86 10.23 44.37
N VAL A 1134 -10.96 11.17 44.64
CA VAL A 1134 -10.33 12.05 43.63
C VAL A 1134 -8.82 12.10 43.83
N LEU A 1135 -8.07 11.83 42.77
CA LEU A 1135 -6.62 12.06 42.69
C LEU A 1135 -6.35 13.09 41.57
N SER A 1136 -5.86 14.27 41.95
CA SER A 1136 -5.48 15.35 41.02
C SER A 1136 -4.01 15.68 41.20
N GLN A 1137 -3.20 15.60 40.14
CA GLN A 1137 -1.75 15.80 40.22
C GLN A 1137 -1.18 16.57 39.02
N SER A 1138 -0.46 17.66 39.30
CA SER A 1138 0.42 18.33 38.33
C SER A 1138 1.87 18.03 38.72
N ILE A 1139 2.59 17.27 37.90
CA ILE A 1139 3.93 16.76 38.20
C ILE A 1139 4.89 17.15 37.08
N GLY A 1140 5.88 18.00 37.38
CA GLY A 1140 6.97 18.28 36.44
C GLY A 1140 7.84 17.05 36.18
N GLY A 1141 8.42 16.96 34.99
CA GLY A 1141 9.35 15.89 34.65
C GLY A 1141 10.70 16.05 35.35
N SER A 1142 11.40 14.94 35.56
CA SER A 1142 12.77 14.99 36.10
C SER A 1142 13.77 15.37 35.01
N GLY A 1143 14.87 16.03 35.38
CA GLY A 1143 16.03 16.19 34.48
C GLY A 1143 16.75 14.87 34.20
N GLY A 1144 17.58 14.86 33.16
CA GLY A 1144 18.46 13.76 32.83
C GLY A 1144 19.80 13.81 33.56
N SER A 1145 20.51 12.69 33.56
CA SER A 1145 21.87 12.61 34.13
C SER A 1145 22.90 13.11 33.11
N GLY A 1146 23.99 13.73 33.56
CA GLY A 1146 25.17 13.97 32.72
C GLY A 1146 25.92 12.66 32.40
N GLY A 1147 26.73 12.68 31.35
CA GLY A 1147 27.49 11.53 30.83
C GLY A 1147 28.92 11.43 31.30
#